data_AF-A0A8H4ZRV8-F1
#
_entry.id   AF-A0A8H4ZRV8-F1
#
_cell.length_a   1.000
_cell.length_b   1.000
_cell.length_c   1.000
_cell.angle_alpha   90.00
_cell.angle_beta   90.00
_cell.angle_gamma   90.00
#
_symmetry.space_group_name_H-M   'P 1'
#
loop_
_entity.id
_entity.type
_entity.pdbx_description
1 polymer ?
#
loop_
_entity_poly.entity_id
_entity_poly.type
_entity_poly.pdbx_seq_one_letter_code
_entity_poly.pdbx_strand_id
1 'polypeptide(L)'
;MVQKFCTLCGTHILQTSADTWAKEFRAVSGVAASNWDNRSGSSIVPVNPNARYDDRRQVDDDGFPVEEEDDDHEPDVEINLVNILHPNPPPEWRLGFLFHDACWSLLNFEQKVDLRNLFLLCVSTPTGPDLLLNFGHDYGGVAVADYEESIEVLVSRFKSYKDTVEVDRANPLEIPSLKKAINFAARMQQDAFQSILDRSTLSADKDVFNYFPPEILDRIVMFLPSPDVHSLRLASRVFATLSLSERFWVSRFTEGHEFDYIPEVFATPPTSWRALYLSLHIWASENMGMGNRERVWPLVQDFHKTLGQMKDVDCLGNVFANSTFQPQAPKPGPLITAERYVSEPGTLFMGGSRALWGRSAEFPQHLKIMLMSVSFVDLPDGSYISGLMFVGADGVFESLGYTHKSQMDHIILPEDQYVKGFEVALDVRGFRAIAAITQDGTTSSWAGDPADCPRRRLIDAEGISLIVAEFDALKLVSLSRDRKTNTLEPRDRLLWYPEIPSPELFLDGVRPLDEKVRPNVPIETVYFGENDGRYMRQMTAIGTHIFDWCHVDRLNFEFMDDSIERCLGDLEYETEQSDRVPQRYPEHGNSMGFIEIDGGSGEEIESFNVQFDKEIIFGLEVRKDMESPKRVLVTGGSGFLGGHVVRQLLDDTHTTVAIVSRHPKMPADVADESRVSLHAADLTIPSQIERVFETFKPHAVIHTASPSYIDTPANLIKANIDGTKALLEAALACADTRAFVFTSSDSAVIPTQEPLSEENSVLYDETNAPNAYALSKAAAERLVIASNSEQLWTAAMRIPATYGEYDMNFVRQLVQSIRRKEHKMQVGSDTKIFEFLYVKKAAEAHILAMKALLDLEMREKAGGQAFFISDGRPQKFFDFSRKLYAAAGYPVTLEEVTKIPFLVMQAMASTAEWIYWIMTLGYVKPAMRRTAIDHLDSGCCWSLDKAKRVLGYEPVADQDEAIKKSMEWGIKAL
;
A
#
# COMPACT_ATOMS: atom_id res chain seq x y z
N MET A 1 -16.35 -9.94 -36.31
CA MET A 1 -16.79 -8.60 -36.73
C MET A 1 -16.05 -7.61 -35.85
N VAL A 2 -14.91 -7.11 -36.34
CA VAL A 2 -14.05 -6.20 -35.57
C VAL A 2 -14.77 -4.86 -35.48
N GLN A 3 -15.14 -4.44 -34.27
CA GLN A 3 -15.74 -3.13 -34.06
C GLN A 3 -14.67 -2.06 -34.35
N LYS A 4 -15.06 -1.01 -35.08
CA LYS A 4 -14.16 0.06 -35.52
C LYS A 4 -14.46 1.31 -34.72
N PHE A 5 -13.44 1.96 -34.15
CA PHE A 5 -13.58 3.20 -33.39
C PHE A 5 -12.92 4.38 -34.11
N CYS A 6 -13.43 5.57 -33.84
CA CYS A 6 -12.82 6.82 -34.29
C CYS A 6 -11.57 7.13 -33.47
N THR A 7 -10.43 7.31 -34.14
CA THR A 7 -9.12 7.65 -33.58
C THR A 7 -9.10 8.96 -32.81
N LEU A 8 -10.03 9.89 -33.07
CA LEU A 8 -10.12 11.15 -32.33
C LEU A 8 -11.08 11.08 -31.14
N CYS A 9 -12.32 10.63 -31.35
CA CYS A 9 -13.36 10.75 -30.32
C CYS A 9 -13.65 9.45 -29.55
N GLY A 10 -13.06 8.32 -29.94
CA GLY A 10 -13.24 7.03 -29.29
C GLY A 10 -14.61 6.38 -29.51
N THR A 11 -15.56 7.01 -30.21
CA THR A 11 -16.90 6.45 -30.48
C THR A 11 -16.86 5.47 -31.66
N HIS A 12 -17.74 4.46 -31.67
CA HIS A 12 -17.83 3.48 -32.76
C HIS A 12 -18.20 4.12 -34.12
N ILE A 13 -17.64 3.54 -35.18
CA ILE A 13 -18.01 3.76 -36.58
C ILE A 13 -18.88 2.59 -37.01
N LEU A 14 -20.12 2.87 -37.43
CA LEU A 14 -21.12 1.87 -37.74
C LEU A 14 -21.12 1.50 -39.21
N GLN A 15 -21.35 0.21 -39.50
CA GLN A 15 -21.50 -0.28 -40.88
C GLN A 15 -22.97 -0.17 -41.38
N THR A 16 -24.00 -0.35 -40.53
CA THR A 16 -25.39 -0.59 -41.01
C THR A 16 -26.56 0.14 -40.28
N SER A 17 -26.36 1.27 -39.58
CA SER A 17 -27.44 2.00 -38.83
C SER A 17 -28.19 3.15 -39.55
N ALA A 18 -29.25 3.70 -38.95
CA ALA A 18 -30.06 4.80 -39.50
C ALA A 18 -29.50 6.23 -39.22
N ASP A 19 -28.62 6.39 -38.23
CA ASP A 19 -27.99 7.68 -37.92
C ASP A 19 -26.87 7.97 -38.91
N THR A 20 -27.01 9.04 -39.69
CA THR A 20 -26.16 9.27 -40.87
C THR A 20 -24.70 9.51 -40.49
N TRP A 21 -24.40 10.40 -39.55
CA TRP A 21 -23.02 10.82 -39.24
C TRP A 21 -22.13 9.70 -38.65
N ALA A 22 -22.72 8.75 -37.92
CA ALA A 22 -22.00 7.63 -37.30
C ALA A 22 -21.47 6.61 -38.32
N LYS A 23 -21.97 6.68 -39.56
CA LYS A 23 -21.48 5.91 -40.72
C LYS A 23 -20.45 6.66 -41.54
N GLU A 24 -20.39 7.99 -41.43
CA GLU A 24 -19.53 8.81 -42.28
C GLU A 24 -18.14 8.85 -41.68
N PHE A 25 -17.16 8.30 -42.38
CA PHE A 25 -15.79 8.25 -41.88
C PHE A 25 -14.75 8.47 -42.97
N ARG A 26 -13.57 8.90 -42.51
CA ARG A 26 -12.34 9.03 -43.29
C ARG A 26 -11.30 8.09 -42.70
N ALA A 27 -10.38 7.66 -43.55
CA ALA A 27 -9.25 6.85 -43.13
C ALA A 27 -7.96 7.61 -43.41
N VAL A 28 -6.92 7.34 -42.63
CA VAL A 28 -5.53 7.78 -42.88
C VAL A 28 -4.67 6.53 -42.98
N SER A 29 -3.99 6.35 -44.11
CA SER A 29 -3.22 5.15 -44.44
C SER A 29 -1.85 5.47 -45.00
N GLY A 30 -0.88 4.60 -44.70
CA GLY A 30 0.42 4.55 -45.35
C GLY A 30 0.61 3.22 -46.08
N VAL A 31 1.09 3.26 -47.33
CA VAL A 31 1.69 2.11 -48.02
C VAL A 31 3.08 2.51 -48.50
N ALA A 32 4.09 1.76 -48.07
CA ALA A 32 5.07 1.07 -48.93
C ALA A 32 6.22 0.54 -48.06
N ALA A 33 6.76 -0.65 -48.34
CA ALA A 33 8.07 -1.10 -47.83
C ALA A 33 8.89 -1.88 -48.87
N SER A 34 8.48 -1.91 -50.14
CA SER A 34 9.24 -2.64 -51.18
C SER A 34 10.00 -1.76 -52.17
N ASN A 35 9.82 -0.42 -52.17
CA ASN A 35 10.65 0.55 -52.92
C ASN A 35 10.50 1.97 -52.34
N TRP A 36 11.29 2.34 -51.32
CA TRP A 36 11.23 3.65 -50.66
C TRP A 36 11.89 4.81 -51.44
N ASP A 37 12.45 4.55 -52.62
CA ASP A 37 13.09 5.58 -53.45
C ASP A 37 12.38 5.68 -54.81
N ASN A 38 11.91 6.88 -55.14
CA ASN A 38 11.20 7.32 -56.34
C ASN A 38 9.67 7.09 -56.46
N ARG A 39 8.98 8.25 -56.42
CA ARG A 39 7.88 8.70 -57.29
C ARG A 39 6.64 7.80 -57.46
N SER A 40 5.53 8.38 -57.02
CA SER A 40 4.11 8.19 -57.43
C SER A 40 3.21 7.35 -56.53
N GLY A 41 2.33 8.04 -55.80
CA GLY A 41 0.94 7.62 -55.58
C GLY A 41 0.64 6.82 -54.31
N SER A 42 0.87 7.38 -53.13
CA SER A 42 0.38 6.84 -51.85
C SER A 42 -0.96 7.49 -51.48
N SER A 43 -2.05 6.73 -51.26
CA SER A 43 -3.19 7.23 -50.46
C SER A 43 -4.13 6.12 -49.97
N ILE A 44 -4.56 6.21 -48.71
CA ILE A 44 -5.99 6.04 -48.36
C ILE A 44 -6.37 7.16 -47.38
N VAL A 45 -6.34 8.38 -47.92
CA VAL A 45 -7.49 9.29 -48.04
C VAL A 45 -7.80 9.26 -49.56
N PRO A 46 -8.99 9.54 -50.09
CA PRO A 46 -9.07 9.87 -51.52
C PRO A 46 -8.04 10.97 -51.85
N VAL A 47 -7.47 10.96 -53.07
CA VAL A 47 -6.50 11.98 -53.55
C VAL A 47 -6.98 13.41 -53.24
N ASN A 48 -8.29 13.56 -53.16
CA ASN A 48 -8.97 14.70 -52.55
C ASN A 48 -9.14 14.51 -51.02
N PRO A 49 -8.46 15.32 -50.17
CA PRO A 49 -8.63 15.26 -48.72
C PRO A 49 -10.04 15.58 -48.23
N ASN A 50 -10.95 16.02 -49.11
CA ASN A 50 -12.35 16.27 -48.81
C ASN A 50 -13.27 15.08 -49.10
N ALA A 51 -12.80 13.99 -49.71
CA ALA A 51 -13.65 12.82 -49.96
C ALA A 51 -13.53 11.78 -48.83
N ARG A 52 -14.59 10.99 -48.62
CA ARG A 52 -14.69 9.95 -47.59
C ARG A 52 -14.16 8.61 -48.09
N TYR A 53 -13.85 7.70 -47.18
CA TYR A 53 -13.34 6.38 -47.58
C TYR A 53 -14.42 5.52 -48.26
N ASP A 54 -15.67 5.70 -47.84
CA ASP A 54 -16.88 5.06 -48.36
C ASP A 54 -17.47 5.76 -49.59
N ASP A 55 -16.87 6.86 -50.08
CA ASP A 55 -17.29 7.57 -51.30
C ASP A 55 -16.92 6.80 -52.60
N ARG A 56 -17.05 5.46 -52.62
CA ARG A 56 -16.93 4.66 -53.84
C ARG A 56 -18.16 4.86 -54.72
N ARG A 57 -18.22 5.98 -55.45
CA ARG A 57 -18.73 5.96 -56.82
C ARG A 57 -17.49 6.02 -57.71
N GLN A 58 -16.99 4.86 -58.11
CA GLN A 58 -16.20 4.85 -59.33
C GLN A 58 -17.12 5.37 -60.43
N VAL A 59 -16.74 6.52 -60.98
CA VAL A 59 -17.22 6.94 -62.29
C VAL A 59 -16.29 6.27 -63.29
N ASP A 60 -16.84 5.68 -64.34
CA ASP A 60 -16.04 5.19 -65.46
C ASP A 60 -15.28 6.35 -66.15
N ASP A 61 -14.42 6.02 -67.12
CA ASP A 61 -13.64 7.02 -67.87
C ASP A 61 -14.54 8.06 -68.60
N ASP A 62 -15.83 7.80 -68.72
CA ASP A 62 -16.84 8.66 -69.36
C ASP A 62 -17.68 9.48 -68.35
N GLY A 63 -17.42 9.35 -67.04
CA GLY A 63 -18.04 10.16 -65.99
C GLY A 63 -19.41 9.67 -65.53
N PHE A 64 -19.81 8.45 -65.86
CA PHE A 64 -21.06 7.84 -65.38
C PHE A 64 -20.82 6.97 -64.15
N PRO A 65 -21.73 7.01 -63.14
CA PRO A 65 -21.62 6.13 -61.99
C PRO A 65 -21.66 4.68 -62.47
N VAL A 66 -20.67 3.87 -62.08
CA VAL A 66 -20.72 2.42 -62.28
C VAL A 66 -21.88 1.88 -61.44
N GLU A 67 -22.96 1.43 -62.09
CA GLU A 67 -24.04 0.69 -61.44
C GLU A 67 -23.52 -0.72 -61.11
N GLU A 68 -23.23 -1.02 -59.84
CA GLU A 68 -22.99 -2.39 -59.40
C GLU A 68 -24.34 -3.05 -59.06
N GLU A 69 -24.56 -4.23 -59.64
CA GLU A 69 -25.72 -5.09 -59.45
C GLU A 69 -25.84 -5.55 -57.98
N ASP A 70 -27.08 -5.82 -57.55
CA ASP A 70 -27.49 -6.36 -56.23
C ASP A 70 -26.74 -7.67 -55.85
N ASP A 71 -25.50 -7.56 -55.39
CA ASP A 71 -24.81 -8.62 -54.67
C ASP A 71 -24.66 -8.20 -53.19
N ASP A 72 -25.32 -8.95 -52.29
CA ASP A 72 -25.21 -8.88 -50.82
C ASP A 72 -23.78 -9.16 -50.29
N HIS A 73 -22.76 -9.10 -51.15
CA HIS A 73 -21.36 -9.09 -50.77
C HIS A 73 -20.94 -7.64 -50.52
N GLU A 74 -21.34 -7.11 -49.35
CA GLU A 74 -20.67 -5.96 -48.77
C GLU A 74 -19.15 -6.22 -48.84
N PRO A 75 -18.35 -5.34 -49.44
CA PRO A 75 -16.91 -5.57 -49.48
C PRO A 75 -16.40 -5.55 -48.04
N ASP A 76 -16.02 -6.73 -47.55
CA ASP A 76 -15.27 -6.97 -46.31
C ASP A 76 -13.93 -6.21 -46.40
N VAL A 77 -13.98 -4.90 -46.21
CA VAL A 77 -12.79 -4.11 -45.94
C VAL A 77 -12.45 -4.37 -44.47
N GLU A 78 -11.76 -5.49 -44.23
CA GLU A 78 -10.99 -5.71 -43.01
C GLU A 78 -9.86 -4.67 -42.98
N ILE A 79 -10.18 -3.50 -42.41
CA ILE A 79 -9.16 -2.53 -41.99
C ILE A 79 -8.56 -3.14 -40.73
N ASN A 80 -7.48 -3.87 -40.93
CA ASN A 80 -6.85 -4.65 -39.88
C ASN A 80 -5.80 -3.79 -39.17
N LEU A 81 -6.26 -2.96 -38.21
CA LEU A 81 -5.43 -2.08 -37.39
C LEU A 81 -4.33 -2.89 -36.66
N VAL A 82 -4.62 -4.15 -36.30
CA VAL A 82 -3.71 -5.10 -35.63
C VAL A 82 -2.42 -5.37 -36.42
N ASN A 83 -2.48 -5.26 -37.76
CA ASN A 83 -1.43 -5.73 -38.66
C ASN A 83 -0.74 -4.61 -39.46
N ILE A 84 -0.92 -3.34 -39.06
CA ILE A 84 -0.42 -2.14 -39.77
C ILE A 84 1.10 -2.17 -40.04
N LEU A 85 1.88 -2.95 -39.31
CA LEU A 85 3.33 -3.01 -39.49
C LEU A 85 3.87 -4.43 -39.56
N HIS A 86 3.07 -5.42 -39.95
CA HIS A 86 3.63 -6.73 -40.32
C HIS A 86 4.62 -6.51 -41.48
N PRO A 87 5.85 -7.05 -41.45
CA PRO A 87 6.89 -6.76 -42.43
C PRO A 87 6.51 -7.18 -43.87
N ASN A 88 5.49 -8.03 -44.02
CA ASN A 88 4.84 -8.38 -45.29
C ASN A 88 3.32 -8.49 -45.07
N PRO A 89 2.55 -7.39 -45.06
CA PRO A 89 1.11 -7.50 -44.98
C PRO A 89 0.62 -8.14 -46.29
N PRO A 90 -0.36 -9.06 -46.27
CA PRO A 90 -1.03 -9.55 -47.47
C PRO A 90 -1.53 -8.38 -48.34
N PRO A 91 -1.42 -8.46 -49.68
CA PRO A 91 -1.80 -7.38 -50.60
C PRO A 91 -3.24 -6.85 -50.42
N GLU A 92 -4.13 -7.70 -49.92
CA GLU A 92 -5.54 -7.41 -49.63
C GLU A 92 -5.76 -6.53 -48.39
N TRP A 93 -4.78 -6.37 -47.51
CA TRP A 93 -4.93 -5.58 -46.28
C TRP A 93 -4.73 -4.09 -46.53
N ARG A 94 -5.79 -3.33 -46.28
CA ARG A 94 -5.75 -1.86 -46.30
C ARG A 94 -5.49 -1.37 -44.87
N LEU A 95 -4.26 -0.92 -44.64
CA LEU A 95 -3.81 -0.38 -43.36
C LEU A 95 -4.35 1.03 -43.17
N GLY A 96 -4.98 1.38 -42.05
CA GLY A 96 -5.33 2.79 -41.81
C GLY A 96 -6.15 3.07 -40.56
N PHE A 97 -6.05 4.30 -40.08
CA PHE A 97 -6.71 4.83 -38.87
C PHE A 97 -7.98 5.60 -39.25
N LEU A 98 -9.05 5.46 -38.47
CA LEU A 98 -10.38 5.92 -38.86
C LEU A 98 -10.82 7.14 -38.07
N PHE A 99 -11.51 8.08 -38.72
CA PHE A 99 -12.07 9.28 -38.10
C PHE A 99 -13.50 9.47 -38.60
N HIS A 100 -14.46 9.80 -37.73
CA HIS A 100 -15.76 10.28 -38.22
C HIS A 100 -15.57 11.53 -39.08
N ASP A 101 -16.40 11.72 -40.11
CA ASP A 101 -16.33 12.90 -40.98
C ASP A 101 -16.50 14.22 -40.19
N ALA A 102 -17.38 14.21 -39.19
CA ALA A 102 -17.57 15.33 -38.27
C ALA A 102 -16.31 15.61 -37.42
N CYS A 103 -15.69 14.56 -36.89
CA CYS A 103 -14.44 14.66 -36.11
C CYS A 103 -13.28 15.17 -36.97
N TRP A 104 -13.17 14.68 -38.21
CA TRP A 104 -12.19 15.16 -39.18
C TRP A 104 -12.37 16.63 -39.54
N SER A 105 -13.61 17.07 -39.69
CA SER A 105 -13.95 18.46 -39.99
C SER A 105 -13.59 19.38 -38.84
N LEU A 106 -13.81 18.96 -37.59
CA LEU A 106 -13.32 19.67 -36.41
C LEU A 106 -11.79 19.73 -36.40
N LEU A 107 -11.13 18.60 -36.64
CA LEU A 107 -9.67 18.52 -36.70
C LEU A 107 -9.06 19.37 -37.84
N ASN A 108 -9.80 19.68 -38.90
CA ASN A 108 -9.33 20.54 -39.99
C ASN A 108 -9.90 21.97 -39.94
N PHE A 109 -10.63 22.32 -38.87
CA PHE A 109 -11.35 23.59 -38.80
C PHE A 109 -10.41 24.80 -38.79
N GLU A 110 -9.42 24.80 -37.90
CA GLU A 110 -8.46 25.92 -37.74
C GLU A 110 -7.19 25.73 -38.57
N GLN A 111 -6.70 24.48 -38.65
CA GLN A 111 -5.44 24.15 -39.29
C GLN A 111 -5.59 22.90 -40.17
N LYS A 112 -5.07 22.98 -41.40
CA LYS A 112 -4.99 21.81 -42.27
C LYS A 112 -3.94 20.83 -41.72
N VAL A 113 -4.34 19.59 -41.47
CA VAL A 113 -3.46 18.56 -40.92
C VAL A 113 -2.52 17.98 -41.98
N ASP A 114 -1.25 17.78 -41.61
CA ASP A 114 -0.29 17.02 -42.42
C ASP A 114 -0.57 15.51 -42.28
N LEU A 115 -0.94 14.87 -43.39
CA LEU A 115 -1.34 13.46 -43.40
C LEU A 115 -0.19 12.50 -43.08
N ARG A 116 1.05 12.86 -43.40
CA ARG A 116 2.23 12.03 -43.10
C ARG A 116 2.48 12.05 -41.61
N ASN A 117 2.48 13.22 -40.99
CA ASN A 117 2.70 13.35 -39.55
C ASN A 117 1.55 12.69 -38.77
N LEU A 118 0.30 12.87 -39.20
CA LEU A 118 -0.84 12.19 -38.59
C LEU A 118 -0.74 10.66 -38.67
N PHE A 119 -0.31 10.11 -39.81
CA PHE A 119 -0.08 8.68 -39.92
C PHE A 119 1.03 8.20 -38.99
N LEU A 120 2.18 8.89 -38.97
CA LEU A 120 3.31 8.54 -38.11
C LEU A 120 2.96 8.62 -36.61
N LEU A 121 2.14 9.60 -36.24
CA LEU A 121 1.61 9.76 -34.90
C LEU A 121 0.79 8.54 -34.47
N CYS A 122 -0.20 8.16 -35.28
CA CYS A 122 -1.03 6.99 -35.00
C CYS A 122 -0.22 5.68 -34.96
N VAL A 123 0.81 5.54 -35.79
CA VAL A 123 1.70 4.36 -35.79
C VAL A 123 2.60 4.29 -34.57
N SER A 124 2.95 5.44 -33.99
CA SER A 124 3.78 5.53 -32.78
C SER A 124 3.00 5.30 -31.50
N THR A 125 1.68 5.20 -31.61
CA THR A 125 0.77 5.11 -30.48
C THR A 125 0.28 3.66 -30.38
N PRO A 126 0.42 2.98 -29.22
CA PRO A 126 -0.03 1.60 -29.07
C PRO A 126 -1.57 1.51 -29.13
N THR A 127 -2.12 0.32 -29.40
CA THR A 127 -3.57 0.11 -29.50
C THR A 127 -4.06 -0.96 -28.53
N GLY A 128 -5.15 -0.74 -27.80
CA GLY A 128 -5.74 -1.79 -26.95
C GLY A 128 -6.48 -2.89 -27.72
N PRO A 129 -6.99 -3.93 -27.02
CA PRO A 129 -7.75 -5.06 -27.61
C PRO A 129 -8.92 -4.63 -28.50
N ASP A 130 -9.53 -3.49 -28.17
CA ASP A 130 -10.65 -2.88 -28.90
C ASP A 130 -10.19 -1.98 -30.07
N LEU A 131 -8.89 -1.90 -30.35
CA LEU A 131 -8.27 -1.06 -31.38
C LEU A 131 -8.35 0.46 -31.15
N LEU A 132 -8.59 0.87 -29.91
CA LEU A 132 -8.43 2.27 -29.48
C LEU A 132 -6.95 2.59 -29.31
N LEU A 133 -6.52 3.76 -29.79
CA LEU A 133 -5.13 4.20 -29.68
C LEU A 133 -4.88 4.81 -28.29
N ASN A 134 -3.85 4.36 -27.58
CA ASN A 134 -3.44 4.99 -26.33
C ASN A 134 -2.59 6.24 -26.58
N PHE A 135 -3.27 7.32 -26.97
CA PHE A 135 -2.67 8.63 -27.19
C PHE A 135 -2.34 9.39 -25.89
N GLY A 136 -2.58 8.78 -24.73
CA GLY A 136 -2.43 9.45 -23.43
C GLY A 136 -3.66 10.23 -22.96
N HIS A 137 -4.85 9.95 -23.52
CA HIS A 137 -6.12 10.55 -23.08
C HIS A 137 -7.26 9.54 -23.01
N ASP A 138 -8.30 9.81 -22.23
CA ASP A 138 -9.46 8.93 -22.01
C ASP A 138 -10.58 9.05 -23.05
N TYR A 139 -10.32 9.79 -24.14
CA TYR A 139 -11.30 10.11 -25.18
C TYR A 139 -12.53 10.84 -24.61
N GLY A 140 -12.35 11.72 -23.62
CA GLY A 140 -13.44 12.42 -22.96
C GLY A 140 -14.38 11.48 -22.21
N GLY A 141 -13.80 10.42 -21.62
CA GLY A 141 -14.50 9.41 -20.84
C GLY A 141 -15.19 8.30 -21.65
N VAL A 142 -14.93 8.17 -22.95
CA VAL A 142 -15.44 7.05 -23.77
C VAL A 142 -14.55 5.80 -23.62
N ALA A 143 -13.27 6.00 -23.34
CA ALA A 143 -12.33 4.94 -23.04
C ALA A 143 -11.97 4.93 -21.55
N VAL A 144 -11.38 3.83 -21.12
CA VAL A 144 -10.74 3.69 -19.81
C VAL A 144 -9.42 2.95 -20.01
N ALA A 145 -8.44 3.25 -19.18
CA ALA A 145 -7.23 2.44 -19.08
C ALA A 145 -7.59 1.08 -18.49
N ASP A 146 -7.17 0.03 -19.17
CA ASP A 146 -7.22 -1.36 -18.74
C ASP A 146 -5.80 -1.90 -18.78
N TYR A 147 -5.47 -2.84 -17.91
CA TYR A 147 -4.11 -3.36 -17.79
C TYR A 147 -4.13 -4.85 -18.09
N GLU A 148 -3.63 -5.22 -19.27
CA GLU A 148 -3.51 -6.62 -19.68
C GLU A 148 -2.05 -7.06 -19.53
N GLU A 149 -1.78 -8.11 -18.76
CA GLU A 149 -0.40 -8.58 -18.48
C GLU A 149 0.55 -7.47 -17.98
N SER A 150 0.04 -6.58 -17.11
CA SER A 150 0.77 -5.43 -16.53
C SER A 150 1.19 -4.37 -17.57
N ILE A 151 0.39 -4.19 -18.62
CA ILE A 151 0.60 -3.19 -19.67
C ILE A 151 -0.66 -2.31 -19.79
N GLU A 152 -0.49 -0.99 -19.67
CA GLU A 152 -1.57 -0.03 -19.91
C GLU A 152 -2.04 -0.08 -21.38
N VAL A 153 -3.32 -0.43 -21.57
CA VAL A 153 -4.02 -0.43 -22.84
C VAL A 153 -5.34 0.34 -22.70
N LEU A 154 -5.73 1.10 -23.74
CA LEU A 154 -7.05 1.75 -23.71
C LEU A 154 -8.12 0.82 -24.27
N VAL A 155 -9.20 0.64 -23.50
CA VAL A 155 -10.39 -0.12 -23.91
C VAL A 155 -11.63 0.75 -23.87
N SER A 156 -12.63 0.36 -24.67
CA SER A 156 -13.89 1.09 -24.72
C SER A 156 -14.70 0.83 -23.44
N ARG A 157 -15.27 1.88 -22.84
CA ARG A 157 -16.25 1.71 -21.74
C ARG A 157 -17.55 1.02 -22.21
N PHE A 158 -17.78 0.94 -23.52
CA PHE A 158 -19.01 0.45 -24.12
C PHE A 158 -18.73 -0.74 -25.04
N LYS A 159 -19.52 -1.81 -24.88
CA LYS A 159 -19.42 -3.03 -25.70
C LYS A 159 -20.00 -2.88 -27.10
N SER A 160 -20.88 -1.91 -27.28
CA SER A 160 -21.49 -1.59 -28.56
C SER A 160 -21.90 -0.13 -28.61
N TYR A 161 -22.08 0.40 -29.81
CA TYR A 161 -22.64 1.74 -30.01
C TYR A 161 -24.00 1.92 -29.33
N LYS A 162 -24.80 0.85 -29.16
CA LYS A 162 -26.09 0.90 -28.47
C LYS A 162 -25.98 1.05 -26.95
N ASP A 163 -24.77 0.95 -26.39
CA ASP A 163 -24.51 1.10 -24.96
C ASP A 163 -23.89 2.48 -24.62
N THR A 164 -23.36 3.21 -25.61
CA THR A 164 -22.75 4.54 -25.48
C THR A 164 -23.72 5.59 -24.91
N VAL A 165 -23.28 6.61 -24.18
CA VAL A 165 -24.21 7.64 -23.68
C VAL A 165 -24.79 8.44 -24.86
N GLU A 166 -26.05 8.91 -24.76
CA GLU A 166 -26.72 9.65 -25.85
C GLU A 166 -25.91 10.87 -26.31
N VAL A 167 -25.23 11.55 -25.37
CA VAL A 167 -24.34 12.68 -25.65
C VAL A 167 -23.18 12.27 -26.55
N ASP A 168 -22.46 11.19 -26.25
CA ASP A 168 -21.28 10.79 -27.06
C ASP A 168 -21.65 10.31 -28.48
N ARG A 169 -22.93 9.95 -28.69
CA ARG A 169 -23.53 9.58 -29.99
C ARG A 169 -24.10 10.77 -30.77
N ALA A 170 -24.19 11.95 -30.18
CA ALA A 170 -24.71 13.12 -30.85
C ALA A 170 -23.66 13.68 -31.84
N ASN A 171 -24.08 14.18 -33.00
CA ASN A 171 -23.13 14.78 -33.94
C ASN A 171 -22.53 16.06 -33.34
N PRO A 172 -21.20 16.16 -33.13
CA PRO A 172 -20.60 17.34 -32.50
C PRO A 172 -20.68 18.59 -33.39
N LEU A 173 -20.98 18.47 -34.68
CA LEU A 173 -21.22 19.61 -35.57
C LEU A 173 -22.69 20.07 -35.59
N GLU A 174 -23.62 19.26 -35.09
CA GLU A 174 -25.04 19.58 -35.12
C GLU A 174 -25.47 20.36 -33.87
N ILE A 175 -25.33 21.69 -33.92
CA ILE A 175 -25.63 22.57 -32.78
C ILE A 175 -26.73 23.61 -33.12
N PRO A 176 -28.02 23.21 -33.26
CA PRO A 176 -29.12 24.16 -33.49
C PRO A 176 -29.28 25.21 -32.39
N SER A 177 -28.89 24.87 -31.15
CA SER A 177 -28.97 25.74 -29.98
C SER A 177 -28.04 26.95 -30.09
N LEU A 178 -26.90 26.85 -30.78
CA LEU A 178 -25.96 27.96 -30.96
C LEU A 178 -26.59 29.11 -31.77
N LYS A 179 -27.31 28.78 -32.85
CA LYS A 179 -28.05 29.79 -33.63
C LYS A 179 -29.15 30.45 -32.80
N LYS A 180 -29.81 29.70 -31.92
CA LYS A 180 -30.80 30.26 -30.98
C LYS A 180 -30.10 31.19 -29.98
N ALA A 181 -28.99 30.76 -29.38
CA ALA A 181 -28.12 31.48 -28.44
C ALA A 181 -27.71 32.85 -28.95
N ILE A 182 -27.18 32.89 -30.17
CA ILE A 182 -26.77 34.12 -30.85
C ILE A 182 -27.97 35.05 -31.07
N ASN A 183 -29.10 34.51 -31.54
CA ASN A 183 -30.31 35.31 -31.80
C ASN A 183 -30.95 35.90 -30.53
N PHE A 184 -30.85 35.22 -29.39
CA PHE A 184 -31.39 35.70 -28.11
C PHE A 184 -30.45 36.64 -27.39
N ALA A 185 -29.14 36.40 -27.47
CA ALA A 185 -28.13 37.34 -27.00
C ALA A 185 -28.36 38.73 -27.63
N ALA A 186 -28.68 38.77 -28.92
CA ALA A 186 -29.05 40.01 -29.62
C ALA A 186 -30.32 40.68 -29.05
N ARG A 187 -31.25 39.94 -28.43
CA ARG A 187 -32.47 40.47 -27.81
C ARG A 187 -32.25 40.96 -26.38
N MET A 188 -31.39 40.28 -25.60
CA MET A 188 -31.05 40.66 -24.21
C MET A 188 -30.27 41.97 -24.09
N GLN A 189 -29.75 42.48 -25.20
CA GLN A 189 -29.01 43.75 -25.27
C GLN A 189 -29.82 44.98 -24.79
N GLN A 190 -31.13 44.85 -24.54
CA GLN A 190 -31.97 45.94 -24.00
C GLN A 190 -31.85 46.16 -22.49
N ASP A 191 -31.31 45.20 -21.71
CA ASP A 191 -31.19 45.32 -20.25
C ASP A 191 -29.72 45.48 -19.80
N ALA A 192 -29.28 46.73 -19.68
CA ALA A 192 -27.98 47.07 -19.12
C ALA A 192 -28.00 46.91 -17.58
N PHE A 193 -27.72 45.71 -17.08
CA PHE A 193 -27.49 45.49 -15.65
C PHE A 193 -26.11 46.05 -15.25
N GLN A 194 -26.09 47.27 -14.71
CA GLN A 194 -24.95 47.79 -13.96
C GLN A 194 -24.92 47.17 -12.56
N SER A 195 -23.73 46.76 -12.11
CA SER A 195 -23.51 46.36 -10.71
C SER A 195 -23.93 47.50 -9.78
N ILE A 196 -24.84 47.21 -8.83
CA ILE A 196 -25.45 48.19 -7.91
C ILE A 196 -24.52 48.50 -6.71
N LEU A 197 -23.32 47.91 -6.65
CA LEU A 197 -22.42 48.06 -5.50
C LEU A 197 -21.57 49.34 -5.61
N ASP A 198 -21.86 50.30 -4.72
CA ASP A 198 -21.12 51.55 -4.57
C ASP A 198 -19.75 51.29 -3.91
N ARG A 199 -18.65 51.53 -4.66
CA ARG A 199 -17.25 51.32 -4.22
C ARG A 199 -16.92 52.06 -2.91
N SER A 200 -17.64 53.14 -2.60
CA SER A 200 -17.39 53.96 -1.41
C SER A 200 -17.79 53.29 -0.09
N THR A 201 -18.57 52.20 -0.12
CA THR A 201 -19.10 51.54 1.08
C THR A 201 -18.25 50.37 1.60
N LEU A 202 -17.23 49.94 0.84
CA LEU A 202 -16.42 48.76 1.15
C LEU A 202 -14.97 49.20 1.40
N SER A 203 -14.54 49.20 2.66
CA SER A 203 -13.14 49.47 3.06
C SER A 203 -12.19 48.44 2.42
N ALA A 204 -11.60 48.80 1.27
CA ALA A 204 -10.66 47.99 0.49
C ALA A 204 -9.19 48.17 0.93
N ASP A 205 -8.91 49.04 1.90
CA ASP A 205 -7.55 49.44 2.31
C ASP A 205 -6.65 48.31 2.85
N LYS A 206 -7.23 47.13 3.15
CA LYS A 206 -6.50 45.94 3.61
C LYS A 206 -6.36 44.84 2.53
N ASP A 207 -6.94 45.03 1.36
CA ASP A 207 -6.88 44.07 0.26
C ASP A 207 -5.58 44.27 -0.54
N VAL A 208 -4.75 43.23 -0.65
CA VAL A 208 -3.45 43.30 -1.34
C VAL A 208 -3.60 43.64 -2.83
N PHE A 209 -4.75 43.36 -3.43
CA PHE A 209 -5.01 43.68 -4.83
C PHE A 209 -5.39 45.14 -5.06
N ASN A 210 -5.66 45.92 -4.00
CA ASN A 210 -5.99 47.34 -4.10
C ASN A 210 -4.82 48.20 -4.63
N TYR A 211 -3.60 47.65 -4.61
CA TYR A 211 -2.40 48.30 -5.16
C TYR A 211 -2.26 48.14 -6.68
N PHE A 212 -3.03 47.25 -7.32
CA PHE A 212 -2.96 47.05 -8.76
C PHE A 212 -3.87 48.01 -9.52
N PRO A 213 -3.44 48.51 -10.70
CA PRO A 213 -4.30 49.32 -11.55
C PRO A 213 -5.44 48.46 -12.15
N PRO A 214 -6.59 49.06 -12.49
CA PRO A 214 -7.77 48.34 -12.99
C PRO A 214 -7.51 47.45 -14.20
N GLU A 215 -6.56 47.82 -15.06
CA GLU A 215 -6.17 47.05 -16.25
C GLU A 215 -5.52 45.72 -15.90
N ILE A 216 -4.75 45.67 -14.81
CA ILE A 216 -4.12 44.44 -14.32
C ILE A 216 -5.17 43.57 -13.63
N LEU A 217 -6.10 44.17 -12.88
CA LEU A 217 -7.22 43.45 -12.28
C LEU A 217 -8.13 42.82 -13.37
N ASP A 218 -8.43 43.54 -14.45
CA ASP A 218 -9.19 43.03 -15.60
C ASP A 218 -8.43 41.89 -16.29
N ARG A 219 -7.10 41.99 -16.44
CA ARG A 219 -6.27 40.89 -16.98
C ARG A 219 -6.26 39.65 -16.09
N ILE A 220 -6.15 39.82 -14.76
CA ILE A 220 -6.16 38.69 -13.82
C ILE A 220 -7.46 37.89 -13.99
N VAL A 221 -8.63 38.55 -14.01
CA VAL A 221 -9.90 37.82 -14.19
C VAL A 221 -10.07 37.23 -15.59
N MET A 222 -9.46 37.81 -16.62
CA MET A 222 -9.49 37.25 -17.99
C MET A 222 -8.73 35.93 -18.12
N PHE A 223 -7.66 35.72 -17.36
CA PHE A 223 -6.84 34.50 -17.41
C PHE A 223 -7.30 33.40 -16.45
N LEU A 224 -8.23 33.72 -15.54
CA LEU A 224 -8.76 32.76 -14.56
C LEU A 224 -10.02 32.07 -15.10
N PRO A 225 -10.21 30.76 -14.85
CA PRO A 225 -11.49 30.08 -15.05
C PRO A 225 -12.64 30.73 -14.25
N SER A 226 -13.89 30.65 -14.71
CA SER A 226 -15.03 31.28 -14.02
C SER A 226 -15.22 30.84 -12.56
N PRO A 227 -15.00 29.56 -12.19
CA PRO A 227 -15.03 29.15 -10.77
C PRO A 227 -13.97 29.87 -9.92
N ASP A 228 -12.78 30.07 -10.46
CA ASP A 228 -11.70 30.78 -9.77
C ASP A 228 -11.98 32.27 -9.68
N VAL A 229 -12.57 32.85 -10.72
CA VAL A 229 -13.07 34.24 -10.68
C VAL A 229 -14.14 34.37 -9.60
N HIS A 230 -15.05 33.41 -9.47
CA HIS A 230 -16.05 33.41 -8.39
C HIS A 230 -15.38 33.35 -7.01
N SER A 231 -14.48 32.40 -6.80
CA SER A 231 -13.72 32.24 -5.55
C SER A 231 -12.90 33.48 -5.22
N LEU A 232 -12.22 34.07 -6.20
CA LEU A 232 -11.46 35.31 -6.06
C LEU A 232 -12.35 36.48 -5.68
N ARG A 233 -13.56 36.58 -6.25
CA ARG A 233 -14.54 37.62 -5.90
C ARG A 233 -15.17 37.42 -4.53
N LEU A 234 -15.24 36.19 -4.02
CA LEU A 234 -15.62 35.91 -2.63
C LEU A 234 -14.48 36.26 -1.65
N ALA A 235 -13.24 35.99 -2.04
CA ALA A 235 -12.06 36.20 -1.21
C ALA A 235 -11.57 37.66 -1.18
N SER A 236 -11.74 38.41 -2.28
CA SER A 236 -11.25 39.79 -2.45
C SER A 236 -12.38 40.76 -2.69
N ARG A 237 -12.40 41.83 -1.89
CA ARG A 237 -13.40 42.91 -2.00
C ARG A 237 -13.14 43.79 -3.22
N VAL A 238 -11.88 43.91 -3.64
CA VAL A 238 -11.49 44.61 -4.87
C VAL A 238 -12.10 43.91 -6.09
N PHE A 239 -11.97 42.59 -6.19
CA PHE A 239 -12.59 41.82 -7.27
C PHE A 239 -14.12 41.70 -7.13
N ALA A 240 -14.66 41.64 -5.90
CA ALA A 240 -16.12 41.64 -5.68
C ALA A 240 -16.82 42.82 -6.36
N THR A 241 -16.21 44.01 -6.32
CA THR A 241 -16.75 45.25 -6.90
C THR A 241 -16.27 45.55 -8.33
N LEU A 242 -15.40 44.70 -8.89
CA LEU A 242 -14.94 44.84 -10.28
C LEU A 242 -16.07 44.50 -11.26
N SER A 243 -16.32 45.39 -12.22
CA SER A 243 -17.24 45.14 -13.33
C SER A 243 -16.57 44.23 -14.35
N LEU A 244 -17.22 43.13 -14.71
CA LEU A 244 -16.73 42.22 -15.75
C LEU A 244 -16.94 42.87 -17.13
N SER A 245 -15.84 43.19 -17.81
CA SER A 245 -15.83 43.84 -19.11
C SER A 245 -16.27 42.89 -20.24
N GLU A 246 -16.62 43.42 -21.42
CA GLU A 246 -16.84 42.57 -22.60
C GLU A 246 -15.58 41.76 -22.96
N ARG A 247 -14.37 42.24 -22.63
CA ARG A 247 -13.12 41.49 -22.84
C ARG A 247 -13.04 40.25 -21.94
N PHE A 248 -13.50 40.36 -20.69
CA PHE A 248 -13.67 39.21 -19.83
C PHE A 248 -14.62 38.19 -20.46
N TRP A 249 -15.78 38.62 -20.97
CA TRP A 249 -16.72 37.69 -21.58
C TRP A 249 -16.21 37.08 -22.89
N VAL A 250 -15.44 37.82 -23.69
CA VAL A 250 -14.71 37.27 -24.85
C VAL A 250 -13.74 36.17 -24.42
N SER A 251 -13.02 36.36 -23.31
CA SER A 251 -12.03 35.37 -22.83
C SER A 251 -12.66 34.02 -22.49
N ARG A 252 -13.97 33.95 -22.22
CA ARG A 252 -14.67 32.68 -21.94
C ARG A 252 -14.77 31.77 -23.17
N PHE A 253 -14.49 32.28 -24.36
CA PHE A 253 -14.50 31.56 -25.63
C PHE A 253 -13.11 31.33 -26.21
N THR A 254 -12.05 31.80 -25.53
CA THR A 254 -10.67 31.56 -25.98
C THR A 254 -10.14 30.26 -25.38
N GLU A 255 -9.12 29.68 -26.02
CA GLU A 255 -8.45 28.43 -25.60
C GLU A 255 -8.32 28.30 -24.07
N GLY A 256 -8.73 27.13 -23.54
CA GLY A 256 -8.66 26.80 -22.12
C GLY A 256 -9.79 27.35 -21.25
N HIS A 257 -10.87 27.86 -21.86
CA HIS A 257 -12.02 28.44 -21.16
C HIS A 257 -13.36 27.78 -21.56
N GLU A 258 -14.45 28.20 -20.91
CA GLU A 258 -15.74 27.47 -20.82
C GLU A 258 -16.43 27.17 -22.15
N PHE A 259 -16.16 27.94 -23.20
CA PHE A 259 -16.78 27.79 -24.52
C PHE A 259 -15.75 27.83 -25.65
N ASP A 260 -14.50 27.46 -25.37
CA ASP A 260 -13.43 27.44 -26.37
C ASP A 260 -13.70 26.47 -27.54
N TYR A 261 -14.56 25.48 -27.30
CA TYR A 261 -15.08 24.53 -28.28
C TYR A 261 -16.04 25.09 -29.32
N ILE A 262 -16.27 26.40 -29.34
CA ILE A 262 -17.13 27.10 -30.32
C ILE A 262 -16.35 28.20 -31.06
N PRO A 263 -15.20 27.92 -31.70
CA PRO A 263 -14.37 28.94 -32.34
C PRO A 263 -15.07 29.72 -33.45
N GLU A 264 -16.15 29.18 -34.07
CA GLU A 264 -16.91 29.87 -35.10
C GLU A 264 -17.55 31.18 -34.63
N VAL A 265 -17.70 31.39 -33.32
CA VAL A 265 -18.17 32.66 -32.76
C VAL A 265 -17.22 33.81 -33.08
N PHE A 266 -15.93 33.55 -33.33
CA PHE A 266 -14.98 34.56 -33.77
C PHE A 266 -15.08 34.88 -35.26
N ALA A 267 -15.54 33.94 -36.08
CA ALA A 267 -15.79 34.19 -37.51
C ALA A 267 -16.99 35.12 -37.71
N THR A 268 -18.00 34.99 -36.85
CA THR A 268 -19.16 35.90 -36.77
C THR A 268 -19.38 36.39 -35.32
N PRO A 269 -18.62 37.40 -34.84
CA PRO A 269 -18.71 37.88 -33.47
C PRO A 269 -20.11 38.35 -33.06
N PRO A 270 -20.60 37.99 -31.85
CA PRO A 270 -21.86 38.49 -31.33
C PRO A 270 -21.78 39.99 -31.03
N THR A 271 -22.93 40.66 -30.93
CA THR A 271 -23.01 42.07 -30.53
C THR A 271 -22.76 42.30 -29.03
N SER A 272 -22.95 41.27 -28.19
CA SER A 272 -22.53 41.23 -26.79
C SER A 272 -22.11 39.81 -26.40
N TRP A 273 -20.88 39.68 -25.94
CA TRP A 273 -20.30 38.41 -25.48
C TRP A 273 -20.89 37.97 -24.15
N ARG A 274 -21.22 38.92 -23.27
CA ARG A 274 -21.93 38.62 -22.02
C ARG A 274 -23.28 37.96 -22.27
N ALA A 275 -24.06 38.53 -23.19
CA ALA A 275 -25.38 38.01 -23.50
C ALA A 275 -25.31 36.63 -24.17
N LEU A 276 -24.29 36.41 -25.02
CA LEU A 276 -24.02 35.10 -25.60
C LEU A 276 -23.62 34.07 -24.53
N TYR A 277 -22.71 34.43 -23.62
CA TYR A 277 -22.32 33.57 -22.51
C TYR A 277 -23.52 33.11 -21.67
N LEU A 278 -24.38 34.06 -21.28
CA LEU A 278 -25.57 33.76 -20.49
C LEU A 278 -26.61 32.94 -21.26
N SER A 279 -26.77 33.17 -22.57
CA SER A 279 -27.70 32.38 -23.38
C SER A 279 -27.20 30.96 -23.61
N LEU A 280 -25.90 30.78 -23.78
CA LEU A 280 -25.29 29.45 -23.88
C LEU A 280 -25.36 28.69 -22.56
N HIS A 281 -25.22 29.34 -21.41
CA HIS A 281 -25.44 28.68 -20.11
C HIS A 281 -26.86 28.09 -19.94
N ILE A 282 -27.85 28.64 -20.66
CA ILE A 282 -29.23 28.12 -20.62
C ILE A 282 -29.43 27.00 -21.65
N TRP A 283 -28.79 27.11 -22.82
CA TRP A 283 -29.10 26.26 -23.98
C TRP A 283 -28.05 25.22 -24.35
N ALA A 284 -26.83 25.33 -23.81
CA ALA A 284 -25.78 24.34 -23.98
C ALA A 284 -26.14 23.03 -23.29
N SER A 285 -26.62 23.10 -22.03
CA SER A 285 -26.99 21.92 -21.25
C SER A 285 -28.15 21.11 -21.83
N GLU A 286 -28.96 21.71 -22.71
CA GLU A 286 -30.09 21.04 -23.36
C GLU A 286 -29.73 20.46 -24.75
N ASN A 287 -28.49 20.66 -25.21
CA ASN A 287 -28.05 20.22 -26.54
C ASN A 287 -26.96 19.16 -26.47
N MET A 288 -27.31 17.93 -26.82
CA MET A 288 -26.38 16.80 -26.80
C MET A 288 -25.21 16.94 -27.79
N GLY A 289 -25.40 17.57 -28.96
CA GLY A 289 -24.31 17.81 -29.92
C GLY A 289 -23.29 18.81 -29.40
N MET A 290 -23.76 19.83 -28.66
CA MET A 290 -22.90 20.78 -27.97
C MET A 290 -22.11 20.11 -26.85
N GLY A 291 -22.76 19.26 -26.04
CA GLY A 291 -22.06 18.47 -25.02
C GLY A 291 -21.02 17.52 -25.60
N ASN A 292 -21.30 16.88 -26.74
CA ASN A 292 -20.30 16.03 -27.40
C ASN A 292 -19.14 16.86 -27.98
N ARG A 293 -19.41 18.07 -28.47
CA ARG A 293 -18.35 18.95 -28.97
C ARG A 293 -17.45 19.47 -27.86
N GLU A 294 -18.03 19.86 -26.73
CA GLU A 294 -17.30 20.22 -25.50
C GLU A 294 -16.37 19.09 -25.07
N ARG A 295 -16.81 17.83 -25.20
CA ARG A 295 -15.99 16.64 -24.95
C ARG A 295 -14.86 16.44 -25.97
N VAL A 296 -15.14 16.58 -27.27
CA VAL A 296 -14.19 16.24 -28.36
C VAL A 296 -13.18 17.34 -28.63
N TRP A 297 -13.50 18.59 -28.33
CA TRP A 297 -12.65 19.74 -28.69
C TRP A 297 -11.28 19.76 -28.00
N PRO A 298 -11.14 19.45 -26.69
CA PRO A 298 -9.83 19.29 -26.08
C PRO A 298 -8.95 18.26 -26.80
N LEU A 299 -9.55 17.14 -27.26
CA LEU A 299 -8.84 16.12 -28.03
C LEU A 299 -8.33 16.66 -29.37
N VAL A 300 -9.08 17.56 -30.03
CA VAL A 300 -8.63 18.25 -31.26
C VAL A 300 -7.39 19.11 -30.96
N GLN A 301 -7.43 19.88 -29.87
CA GLN A 301 -6.34 20.75 -29.46
C GLN A 301 -5.06 19.95 -29.15
N ASP A 302 -5.19 18.82 -28.46
CA ASP A 302 -4.08 17.91 -28.15
C ASP A 302 -3.41 17.33 -29.41
N PHE A 303 -4.23 16.91 -30.40
CA PHE A 303 -3.72 16.45 -31.70
C PHE A 303 -3.00 17.59 -32.44
N HIS A 304 -3.57 18.80 -32.48
CA HIS A 304 -2.92 19.95 -33.13
C HIS A 304 -1.60 20.32 -32.49
N LYS A 305 -1.55 20.37 -31.14
CA LYS A 305 -0.34 20.64 -30.39
C LYS A 305 0.77 19.64 -30.74
N THR A 306 0.44 18.34 -30.75
CA THR A 306 1.40 17.28 -31.05
C THR A 306 1.87 17.31 -32.51
N LEU A 307 0.94 17.45 -33.46
CA LEU A 307 1.27 17.54 -34.89
C LEU A 307 2.09 18.79 -35.22
N GLY A 308 1.85 19.89 -34.52
CA GLY A 308 2.63 21.12 -34.64
C GLY A 308 4.10 20.91 -34.25
N GLN A 309 4.37 20.12 -33.20
CA GLN A 309 5.73 19.76 -32.78
C GLN A 309 6.45 18.87 -33.80
N MET A 310 5.73 18.01 -34.52
CA MET A 310 6.29 17.15 -35.59
C MET A 310 6.63 17.92 -36.89
N LYS A 311 6.23 19.19 -37.01
CA LYS A 311 6.37 19.93 -38.25
C LYS A 311 7.81 20.38 -38.49
N ASP A 312 8.35 20.06 -39.66
CA ASP A 312 9.71 20.46 -40.08
C ASP A 312 10.83 19.92 -39.16
N VAL A 313 10.62 18.77 -38.50
CA VAL A 313 11.60 18.10 -37.64
C VAL A 313 11.90 16.69 -38.16
N ASP A 314 13.18 16.41 -38.44
CA ASP A 314 13.64 15.11 -38.91
C ASP A 314 14.39 14.33 -37.80
N CYS A 315 14.37 12.99 -37.89
CA CYS A 315 15.10 12.11 -36.97
C CYS A 315 16.59 12.01 -37.37
N LEU A 316 17.44 12.79 -36.69
CA LEU A 316 18.87 12.95 -36.97
C LEU A 316 19.73 11.80 -36.39
N GLY A 317 20.95 11.64 -36.91
CA GLY A 317 21.94 10.63 -36.50
C GLY A 317 22.31 9.66 -37.61
N ASN A 318 23.34 8.83 -37.39
CA ASN A 318 23.72 7.80 -38.35
C ASN A 318 22.68 6.67 -38.33
N VAL A 319 22.35 6.11 -39.49
CA VAL A 319 21.35 5.03 -39.59
C VAL A 319 21.86 3.77 -38.88
N PHE A 320 21.06 3.23 -37.97
CA PHE A 320 21.38 2.03 -37.18
C PHE A 320 20.33 0.92 -37.37
N ALA A 321 20.79 -0.34 -37.32
CA ALA A 321 20.00 -1.54 -37.64
C ALA A 321 19.18 -2.04 -36.46
N ASN A 322 17.93 -2.46 -36.75
CA ASN A 322 16.95 -3.15 -35.88
C ASN A 322 15.65 -2.36 -35.59
N SER A 323 15.27 -1.42 -36.47
CA SER A 323 13.99 -0.72 -36.37
C SER A 323 12.93 -1.25 -37.34
N THR A 324 11.66 -0.97 -37.04
CA THR A 324 10.50 -1.44 -37.81
C THR A 324 10.59 -1.11 -39.30
N PHE A 325 11.05 0.09 -39.66
CA PHE A 325 11.19 0.52 -41.05
C PHE A 325 12.57 0.23 -41.67
N GLN A 326 13.57 -0.21 -40.89
CA GLN A 326 14.95 -0.43 -41.36
C GLN A 326 15.60 -1.71 -40.77
N PRO A 327 15.09 -2.92 -41.06
CA PRO A 327 15.51 -4.16 -40.39
C PRO A 327 16.84 -4.78 -40.88
N GLN A 328 17.49 -4.25 -41.93
CA GLN A 328 18.61 -4.94 -42.63
C GLN A 328 20.02 -4.35 -42.46
N ALA A 329 20.25 -3.38 -41.58
CA ALA A 329 21.61 -2.83 -41.37
C ALA A 329 22.51 -3.78 -40.51
N PRO A 330 23.85 -3.55 -40.42
CA PRO A 330 24.76 -4.41 -39.68
C PRO A 330 24.44 -4.45 -38.17
N LYS A 331 24.39 -5.64 -37.57
CA LYS A 331 24.28 -5.77 -36.11
C LYS A 331 25.59 -5.30 -35.46
N PRO A 332 25.55 -4.39 -34.47
CA PRO A 332 26.75 -4.01 -33.74
C PRO A 332 27.24 -5.15 -32.86
N GLY A 333 28.41 -4.94 -32.25
CA GLY A 333 28.85 -5.72 -31.11
C GLY A 333 27.85 -5.67 -29.94
N PRO A 334 28.12 -6.39 -28.85
CA PRO A 334 27.19 -6.44 -27.71
C PRO A 334 26.90 -5.05 -27.16
N LEU A 335 25.62 -4.75 -26.95
CA LEU A 335 25.12 -3.52 -26.36
C LEU A 335 24.54 -3.77 -24.96
N ILE A 336 24.51 -2.72 -24.14
CA ILE A 336 23.70 -2.65 -22.93
C ILE A 336 22.62 -1.60 -23.17
N THR A 337 21.37 -2.01 -23.01
CA THR A 337 20.18 -1.23 -23.37
C THR A 337 19.38 -0.85 -22.13
N ALA A 338 18.89 0.38 -22.11
CA ALA A 338 17.82 0.84 -21.23
C ALA A 338 16.56 1.02 -22.08
N GLU A 339 15.49 0.36 -21.66
CA GLU A 339 14.15 0.44 -22.21
C GLU A 339 13.19 -0.12 -21.15
N ARG A 340 11.93 0.31 -21.16
CA ARG A 340 10.88 -0.24 -20.27
C ARG A 340 10.01 -1.26 -21.02
N TYR A 341 9.37 -0.83 -22.11
CA TYR A 341 8.62 -1.75 -22.96
C TYR A 341 8.69 -1.32 -24.43
N VAL A 342 9.56 -1.97 -25.21
CA VAL A 342 9.69 -1.75 -26.65
C VAL A 342 9.31 -3.04 -27.38
N SER A 343 8.26 -2.96 -28.19
CA SER A 343 7.78 -4.10 -28.99
C SER A 343 8.78 -4.48 -30.08
N GLU A 344 9.03 -5.78 -30.23
CA GLU A 344 9.90 -6.29 -31.30
C GLU A 344 9.29 -5.99 -32.69
N PRO A 345 10.11 -5.64 -33.70
CA PRO A 345 9.65 -5.44 -35.06
C PRO A 345 8.81 -6.62 -35.60
N GLY A 346 7.62 -6.34 -36.12
CA GLY A 346 6.72 -7.33 -36.72
C GLY A 346 5.81 -8.08 -35.74
N THR A 347 5.86 -7.76 -34.44
CA THR A 347 4.88 -8.24 -33.44
C THR A 347 3.64 -7.33 -33.38
N LEU A 348 2.54 -7.83 -32.79
CA LEU A 348 1.33 -7.00 -32.54
C LEU A 348 1.68 -5.84 -31.60
N PHE A 349 1.16 -4.63 -31.88
CA PHE A 349 1.42 -3.43 -31.07
C PHE A 349 0.29 -3.14 -30.08
N MET A 350 0.24 -3.90 -28.99
CA MET A 350 -0.88 -3.74 -28.05
C MET A 350 -0.60 -2.72 -26.94
N GLY A 351 0.67 -2.47 -26.60
CA GLY A 351 1.05 -1.54 -25.54
C GLY A 351 2.49 -1.08 -25.60
N GLY A 352 2.86 -0.18 -24.67
CA GLY A 352 4.20 0.38 -24.54
C GLY A 352 4.65 1.19 -25.76
N SER A 353 5.88 0.94 -26.20
CA SER A 353 6.55 1.72 -27.24
C SER A 353 7.01 0.86 -28.42
N ARG A 354 7.40 1.52 -29.51
CA ARG A 354 7.92 0.85 -30.71
C ARG A 354 9.06 1.62 -31.36
N ALA A 355 10.14 0.91 -31.65
CA ALA A 355 11.26 1.45 -32.41
C ALA A 355 10.92 1.53 -33.92
N LEU A 356 10.60 2.72 -34.41
CA LEU A 356 10.39 2.98 -35.84
C LEU A 356 11.71 3.29 -36.55
N TRP A 357 12.61 4.04 -35.90
CA TRP A 357 13.94 4.40 -36.39
C TRP A 357 15.03 4.11 -35.37
N GLY A 358 16.12 3.48 -35.81
CA GLY A 358 17.35 3.35 -35.04
C GLY A 358 18.40 4.35 -35.51
N ARG A 359 19.05 5.05 -34.58
CA ARG A 359 20.13 6.01 -34.85
C ARG A 359 21.34 5.74 -33.97
N SER A 360 22.54 6.06 -34.47
CA SER A 360 23.79 5.93 -33.70
C SER A 360 24.67 7.17 -33.80
N ALA A 361 25.45 7.40 -32.74
CA ALA A 361 26.52 8.38 -32.67
C ALA A 361 27.79 7.71 -32.13
N GLU A 362 28.91 7.91 -32.82
CA GLU A 362 30.20 7.28 -32.52
C GLU A 362 31.22 8.31 -32.05
N PHE A 363 31.99 7.96 -31.02
CA PHE A 363 32.94 8.84 -30.36
C PHE A 363 34.33 8.16 -30.28
N PRO A 364 35.34 8.60 -31.07
CA PRO A 364 36.60 7.87 -31.26
C PRO A 364 37.50 7.70 -30.02
N GLN A 365 37.43 8.59 -29.03
CA GLN A 365 38.28 8.58 -27.83
C GLN A 365 37.46 8.89 -26.57
N HIS A 366 36.40 8.11 -26.36
CA HIS A 366 35.37 8.31 -25.34
C HIS A 366 34.51 9.55 -25.61
N LEU A 367 33.30 9.56 -25.05
CA LEU A 367 32.40 10.71 -25.13
C LEU A 367 32.93 11.88 -24.26
N LYS A 368 33.76 12.74 -24.86
CA LYS A 368 34.24 14.00 -24.26
C LYS A 368 33.42 15.16 -24.78
N ILE A 369 32.51 15.66 -23.96
CA ILE A 369 31.58 16.72 -24.32
C ILE A 369 31.60 17.81 -23.25
N MET A 370 31.44 19.07 -23.68
CA MET A 370 31.30 20.22 -22.78
C MET A 370 29.83 20.53 -22.47
N LEU A 371 28.95 20.22 -23.42
CA LEU A 371 27.52 20.51 -23.32
C LEU A 371 26.72 19.37 -23.95
N MET A 372 25.70 18.92 -23.24
CA MET A 372 24.64 18.07 -23.76
C MET A 372 23.33 18.85 -23.73
N SER A 373 22.61 18.91 -24.84
CA SER A 373 21.27 19.47 -24.91
C SER A 373 20.25 18.36 -25.15
N VAL A 374 19.17 18.37 -24.37
CA VAL A 374 18.12 17.36 -24.41
C VAL A 374 16.85 18.04 -24.93
N SER A 375 16.29 17.54 -26.03
CA SER A 375 15.03 18.04 -26.60
C SER A 375 13.85 17.23 -26.10
N PHE A 376 12.69 17.88 -25.99
CA PHE A 376 11.45 17.26 -25.52
C PHE A 376 10.30 17.43 -26.51
N VAL A 377 9.34 16.51 -26.43
CA VAL A 377 8.03 16.57 -27.07
C VAL A 377 6.95 16.39 -26.02
N ASP A 378 5.93 17.26 -26.06
CA ASP A 378 4.79 17.21 -25.15
C ASP A 378 3.65 16.39 -25.78
N LEU A 379 3.19 15.39 -25.05
CA LEU A 379 2.00 14.59 -25.31
C LEU A 379 0.96 14.85 -24.19
N PRO A 380 -0.31 14.43 -24.35
CA PRO A 380 -1.37 14.67 -23.36
C PRO A 380 -1.06 14.12 -21.96
N ASP A 381 -0.28 13.04 -21.90
CA ASP A 381 0.18 12.30 -20.72
C ASP A 381 1.56 12.78 -20.18
N GLY A 382 2.19 13.76 -20.83
CA GLY A 382 3.38 14.43 -20.33
C GLY A 382 4.48 14.67 -21.36
N SER A 383 5.66 15.04 -20.87
CA SER A 383 6.79 15.43 -21.72
C SER A 383 7.82 14.31 -21.83
N TYR A 384 8.27 14.01 -23.04
CA TYR A 384 9.18 12.90 -23.34
C TYR A 384 10.42 13.39 -24.09
N ILE A 385 11.57 12.78 -23.83
CA ILE A 385 12.81 13.08 -24.55
C ILE A 385 12.64 12.71 -26.02
N SER A 386 12.85 13.66 -26.93
CA SER A 386 12.72 13.50 -28.38
C SER A 386 14.07 13.35 -29.09
N GLY A 387 15.13 13.91 -28.50
CA GLY A 387 16.45 13.91 -29.12
C GLY A 387 17.54 14.46 -28.21
N LEU A 388 18.78 14.16 -28.59
CA LEU A 388 19.99 14.48 -27.84
C LEU A 388 20.99 15.17 -28.77
N MET A 389 21.60 16.25 -28.29
CA MET A 389 22.69 16.94 -28.98
C MET A 389 23.91 17.02 -28.08
N PHE A 390 25.05 16.61 -28.60
CA PHE A 390 26.32 16.54 -27.90
C PHE A 390 27.27 17.56 -28.51
N VAL A 391 27.92 18.40 -27.70
CA VAL A 391 28.95 19.34 -28.16
C VAL A 391 30.29 18.96 -27.55
N GLY A 392 31.23 18.55 -28.39
CA GLY A 392 32.61 18.21 -28.05
C GLY A 392 33.44 19.44 -27.67
N ALA A 393 34.57 19.20 -26.99
CA ALA A 393 35.52 20.27 -26.62
C ALA A 393 36.18 20.98 -27.82
N ASP A 394 36.19 20.33 -28.98
CA ASP A 394 36.64 20.87 -30.26
C ASP A 394 35.55 21.71 -30.98
N GLY A 395 34.35 21.80 -30.39
CA GLY A 395 33.20 22.49 -30.97
C GLY A 395 32.44 21.68 -32.02
N VAL A 396 32.83 20.43 -32.28
CA VAL A 396 32.07 19.50 -33.12
C VAL A 396 30.84 19.06 -32.35
N PHE A 397 29.69 19.01 -33.01
CA PHE A 397 28.47 18.52 -32.39
C PHE A 397 27.87 17.36 -33.18
N GLU A 398 27.31 16.41 -32.44
CA GLU A 398 26.58 15.24 -32.93
C GLU A 398 25.14 15.30 -32.43
N SER A 399 24.17 14.89 -33.24
CA SER A 399 22.75 14.91 -32.88
C SER A 399 22.09 13.55 -33.13
N LEU A 400 21.19 13.16 -32.23
CA LEU A 400 20.41 11.94 -32.29
C LEU A 400 18.93 12.27 -32.09
N GLY A 401 18.05 11.76 -32.96
CA GLY A 401 16.60 11.90 -32.81
C GLY A 401 16.04 13.23 -33.29
N TYR A 402 14.91 13.63 -32.72
CA TYR A 402 14.16 14.83 -33.08
C TYR A 402 14.56 16.00 -32.18
N THR A 403 14.99 17.11 -32.79
CA THR A 403 15.60 18.23 -32.07
C THR A 403 14.69 19.46 -32.08
N HIS A 404 14.11 19.83 -30.94
CA HIS A 404 13.21 20.98 -30.79
C HIS A 404 13.91 22.13 -30.08
N LYS A 405 14.44 23.10 -30.84
CA LYS A 405 15.27 24.20 -30.28
C LYS A 405 14.56 25.07 -29.22
N SER A 406 13.24 25.14 -29.25
CA SER A 406 12.43 25.92 -28.29
C SER A 406 12.16 25.20 -26.97
N GLN A 407 12.44 23.90 -26.89
CA GLN A 407 12.15 23.03 -25.75
C GLN A 407 13.39 22.18 -25.46
N MET A 408 14.43 22.83 -24.93
CA MET A 408 15.70 22.19 -24.60
C MET A 408 16.13 22.48 -23.18
N ASP A 409 16.58 21.43 -22.52
CA ASP A 409 17.39 21.53 -21.31
C ASP A 409 18.87 21.32 -21.64
N HIS A 410 19.74 21.93 -20.82
CA HIS A 410 21.17 21.94 -21.03
C HIS A 410 21.91 21.37 -19.82
N ILE A 411 22.76 20.38 -20.07
CA ILE A 411 23.67 19.78 -19.11
C ILE A 411 25.09 20.20 -19.46
N ILE A 412 25.69 21.01 -18.58
CA ILE A 412 27.07 21.49 -18.72
C ILE A 412 27.99 20.54 -17.98
N LEU A 413 29.06 20.10 -18.64
CA LEU A 413 30.02 19.11 -18.11
C LEU A 413 31.44 19.70 -18.06
N PRO A 414 32.30 19.26 -17.12
CA PRO A 414 33.68 19.72 -17.03
C PRO A 414 34.50 19.37 -18.29
N GLU A 415 35.34 20.31 -18.77
CA GLU A 415 36.12 20.15 -20.01
C GLU A 415 37.17 19.02 -19.95
N ASP A 416 37.61 18.63 -18.76
CA ASP A 416 38.67 17.66 -18.53
C ASP A 416 38.18 16.22 -18.27
N GLN A 417 36.87 16.01 -18.16
CA GLN A 417 36.27 14.72 -17.88
C GLN A 417 35.53 14.16 -19.10
N TYR A 418 35.50 12.83 -19.24
CA TYR A 418 34.63 12.16 -20.19
C TYR A 418 33.35 11.66 -19.51
N VAL A 419 32.30 11.43 -20.30
CA VAL A 419 31.05 10.84 -19.84
C VAL A 419 31.25 9.33 -19.68
N LYS A 420 31.20 8.89 -18.43
CA LYS A 420 31.30 7.49 -18.03
C LYS A 420 29.99 6.74 -18.27
N GLY A 421 28.87 7.45 -18.22
CA GLY A 421 27.55 6.85 -18.39
C GLY A 421 26.39 7.85 -18.34
N PHE A 422 25.18 7.31 -18.35
CA PHE A 422 23.95 8.06 -18.14
C PHE A 422 23.09 7.41 -17.06
N GLU A 423 22.34 8.23 -16.34
CA GLU A 423 21.18 7.80 -15.56
C GLU A 423 19.92 8.26 -16.31
N VAL A 424 18.96 7.36 -16.47
CA VAL A 424 17.74 7.61 -17.27
C VAL A 424 16.50 7.28 -16.47
N ALA A 425 15.46 8.08 -16.63
CA ALA A 425 14.12 7.89 -16.05
C ALA A 425 13.15 7.41 -17.14
N LEU A 426 12.47 6.28 -16.89
CA LEU A 426 11.80 5.46 -17.91
C LEU A 426 10.31 5.29 -17.64
N ASP A 427 9.48 5.79 -18.56
CA ASP A 427 8.06 5.51 -18.66
C ASP A 427 7.78 4.33 -19.63
N VAL A 428 6.61 3.69 -19.56
CA VAL A 428 6.25 2.60 -20.50
C VAL A 428 6.16 3.10 -21.94
N ARG A 429 5.86 4.40 -22.12
CA ARG A 429 5.80 5.07 -23.43
C ARG A 429 7.14 5.70 -23.86
N GLY A 430 8.15 5.82 -23.00
CA GLY A 430 9.43 6.39 -23.41
C GLY A 430 10.24 7.02 -22.28
N PHE A 431 11.22 7.86 -22.62
CA PHE A 431 12.14 8.46 -21.65
C PHE A 431 11.63 9.82 -21.16
N ARG A 432 11.57 10.02 -19.84
CA ARG A 432 11.09 11.27 -19.21
C ARG A 432 12.22 12.22 -18.83
N ALA A 433 13.35 11.67 -18.39
CA ALA A 433 14.52 12.47 -18.01
C ALA A 433 15.84 11.72 -18.20
N ILE A 434 16.93 12.47 -18.31
CA ILE A 434 18.30 11.95 -18.41
C ILE A 434 19.29 12.82 -17.64
N ALA A 435 20.27 12.18 -17.01
CA ALA A 435 21.44 12.82 -16.39
C ALA A 435 22.73 12.16 -16.89
N ALA A 436 23.79 12.94 -17.03
CA ALA A 436 25.11 12.45 -17.42
C ALA A 436 25.96 12.12 -16.19
N ILE A 437 26.73 11.04 -16.27
CA ILE A 437 27.65 10.60 -15.22
C ILE A 437 29.08 10.83 -15.72
N THR A 438 29.85 11.64 -15.00
CA THR A 438 31.24 11.98 -15.34
C THR A 438 32.23 10.90 -14.88
N GLN A 439 33.48 11.03 -15.31
CA GLN A 439 34.55 10.08 -15.02
C GLN A 439 34.74 9.81 -13.52
N ASP A 440 34.64 10.84 -12.69
CA ASP A 440 34.75 10.73 -11.23
C ASP A 440 33.51 10.11 -10.55
N GLY A 441 32.45 9.83 -11.31
CA GLY A 441 31.20 9.26 -10.83
C GLY A 441 30.15 10.30 -10.40
N THR A 442 30.43 11.60 -10.58
CA THR A 442 29.45 12.66 -10.31
C THR A 442 28.32 12.62 -11.34
N THR A 443 27.07 12.66 -10.86
CA THR A 443 25.89 12.78 -11.73
C THR A 443 25.54 14.26 -11.91
N SER A 444 25.23 14.67 -13.14
CA SER A 444 24.75 16.02 -13.44
C SER A 444 23.35 16.27 -12.87
N SER A 445 22.86 17.52 -12.97
CA SER A 445 21.42 17.75 -12.86
C SER A 445 20.66 16.98 -13.94
N TRP A 446 19.43 16.61 -13.64
CA TRP A 446 18.50 16.05 -14.63
C TRP A 446 18.12 17.10 -15.67
N ALA A 447 18.03 16.66 -16.91
CA ALA A 447 17.25 17.32 -17.95
C ALA A 447 15.91 16.59 -18.06
N GLY A 448 14.80 17.31 -17.98
CA GLY A 448 13.45 16.76 -17.84
C GLY A 448 13.08 16.42 -16.39
N ASP A 449 11.93 15.76 -16.23
CA ASP A 449 11.37 15.42 -14.92
C ASP A 449 11.50 13.91 -14.62
N PRO A 450 12.35 13.51 -13.66
CA PRO A 450 12.51 12.11 -13.27
C PRO A 450 11.48 11.66 -12.23
N ALA A 451 10.55 12.52 -11.80
CA ALA A 451 9.54 12.18 -10.80
C ALA A 451 8.69 10.97 -11.24
N ASP A 452 8.38 10.12 -10.28
CA ASP A 452 7.52 8.93 -10.44
C ASP A 452 7.93 7.94 -11.53
N CYS A 453 9.19 8.02 -11.99
CA CYS A 453 9.73 7.17 -13.03
C CYS A 453 10.80 6.22 -12.49
N PRO A 454 10.74 4.92 -12.85
CA PRO A 454 11.85 4.00 -12.65
C PRO A 454 13.14 4.48 -13.33
N ARG A 455 14.28 4.23 -12.68
CA ARG A 455 15.60 4.69 -13.08
C ARG A 455 16.53 3.56 -13.43
N ARG A 456 17.40 3.79 -14.42
CA ARG A 456 18.44 2.84 -14.84
C ARG A 456 19.74 3.57 -15.15
N ARG A 457 20.87 2.90 -14.87
CA ARG A 457 22.20 3.36 -15.26
C ARG A 457 22.71 2.65 -16.51
N LEU A 458 23.26 3.44 -17.42
CA LEU A 458 24.02 3.00 -18.57
C LEU A 458 25.47 3.46 -18.37
N ILE A 459 26.26 2.70 -17.61
CA ILE A 459 27.63 3.05 -17.25
C ILE A 459 28.63 2.02 -17.74
N ASP A 460 29.84 2.45 -18.10
CA ASP A 460 30.98 1.57 -18.35
C ASP A 460 32.24 2.17 -17.70
N ALA A 461 33.07 1.32 -17.07
CA ALA A 461 34.29 1.76 -16.40
C ALA A 461 35.32 2.35 -17.37
N GLU A 462 35.29 1.91 -18.63
CA GLU A 462 36.15 2.41 -19.71
C GLU A 462 35.48 3.54 -20.52
N GLY A 463 34.34 4.08 -20.05
CA GLY A 463 33.56 5.12 -20.72
C GLY A 463 32.86 4.68 -21.99
N ILE A 464 31.94 5.51 -22.49
CA ILE A 464 31.10 5.21 -23.66
C ILE A 464 31.80 5.65 -24.95
N SER A 465 31.78 4.81 -25.99
CA SER A 465 32.25 5.16 -27.35
C SER A 465 31.18 5.08 -28.43
N LEU A 466 30.08 4.36 -28.18
CA LEU A 466 28.97 4.26 -29.11
C LEU A 466 27.67 4.45 -28.34
N ILE A 467 26.85 5.38 -28.80
CA ILE A 467 25.46 5.49 -28.37
C ILE A 467 24.57 5.03 -29.52
N VAL A 468 23.62 4.17 -29.20
CA VAL A 468 22.54 3.76 -30.09
C VAL A 468 21.24 4.16 -29.44
N ALA A 469 20.40 4.89 -30.18
CA ALA A 469 19.12 5.37 -29.71
C ALA A 469 18.04 4.96 -30.71
N GLU A 470 16.93 4.45 -30.20
CA GLU A 470 15.77 4.07 -30.99
C GLU A 470 14.61 5.01 -30.68
N PHE A 471 13.94 5.45 -31.73
CA PHE A 471 12.89 6.46 -31.68
C PHE A 471 11.62 5.94 -32.35
N ASP A 472 10.47 6.34 -31.81
CA ASP A 472 9.21 6.35 -32.55
C ASP A 472 9.13 7.64 -33.40
N ALA A 473 7.94 8.12 -33.79
CA ALA A 473 7.81 9.34 -34.61
C ALA A 473 8.01 10.65 -33.86
N LEU A 474 8.19 10.58 -32.54
CA LEU A 474 8.13 11.71 -31.63
C LEU A 474 9.28 11.68 -30.62
N LYS A 475 9.52 10.52 -30.02
CA LYS A 475 10.26 10.35 -28.77
C LYS A 475 11.23 9.17 -28.79
N LEU A 476 12.20 9.25 -27.88
CA LEU A 476 13.17 8.22 -27.55
C LEU A 476 12.46 7.09 -26.80
N VAL A 477 12.62 5.86 -27.29
CA VAL A 477 11.98 4.65 -26.72
C VAL A 477 12.99 3.62 -26.23
N SER A 478 14.23 3.66 -26.72
CA SER A 478 15.33 2.82 -26.25
C SER A 478 16.66 3.56 -26.38
N LEU A 479 17.54 3.41 -25.38
CA LEU A 479 18.88 4.00 -25.36
C LEU A 479 19.90 2.94 -24.97
N SER A 480 20.96 2.81 -25.76
CA SER A 480 21.95 1.76 -25.65
C SER A 480 23.37 2.30 -25.76
N ARG A 481 24.30 1.60 -25.10
CA ARG A 481 25.75 1.85 -25.17
C ARG A 481 26.53 0.59 -25.52
N ASP A 482 27.76 0.74 -25.99
CA ASP A 482 28.68 -0.38 -26.26
C ASP A 482 29.10 -1.13 -25.01
N ARG A 483 29.15 -2.48 -25.07
CA ARG A 483 29.59 -3.35 -23.97
C ARG A 483 31.10 -3.62 -24.02
N LYS A 484 31.86 -2.99 -23.12
CA LYS A 484 33.30 -3.25 -22.93
C LYS A 484 33.58 -4.20 -21.77
N THR A 485 32.85 -4.05 -20.66
CA THR A 485 32.94 -4.94 -19.49
C THR A 485 31.90 -6.06 -19.52
N ASN A 486 32.27 -7.27 -19.05
CA ASN A 486 31.39 -8.46 -19.00
C ASN A 486 30.66 -8.66 -17.66
N THR A 487 30.91 -7.80 -16.67
CA THR A 487 30.32 -7.87 -15.33
C THR A 487 29.80 -6.50 -14.94
N LEU A 488 28.55 -6.42 -14.52
CA LEU A 488 27.91 -5.22 -13.98
C LEU A 488 27.40 -5.51 -12.57
N GLU A 489 27.48 -4.51 -11.69
CA GLU A 489 26.81 -4.56 -10.39
C GLU A 489 25.28 -4.56 -10.59
N PRO A 490 24.51 -5.11 -9.64
CA PRO A 490 23.04 -5.05 -9.69
C PRO A 490 22.48 -3.64 -9.96
N ARG A 491 23.10 -2.60 -9.40
CA ARG A 491 22.72 -1.19 -9.61
C ARG A 491 22.77 -0.74 -11.07
N ASP A 492 23.72 -1.27 -11.83
CA ASP A 492 23.99 -0.87 -13.21
C ASP A 492 23.27 -1.78 -14.22
N ARG A 493 22.62 -2.85 -13.74
CA ARG A 493 21.92 -3.83 -14.56
C ARG A 493 20.39 -3.76 -14.42
N LEU A 494 19.90 -3.49 -13.22
CA LEU A 494 18.47 -3.53 -12.88
C LEU A 494 17.79 -2.16 -13.08
N LEU A 495 16.47 -2.19 -13.19
CA LEU A 495 15.59 -1.02 -13.18
C LEU A 495 15.13 -0.77 -11.73
N TRP A 496 15.32 0.44 -11.21
CA TRP A 496 15.07 0.77 -9.81
C TRP A 496 14.00 1.84 -9.65
N TYR A 497 13.12 1.73 -8.67
CA TYR A 497 12.16 2.79 -8.33
C TYR A 497 12.18 3.11 -6.82
N PRO A 498 12.02 4.38 -6.41
CA PRO A 498 12.00 5.58 -7.25
C PRO A 498 13.42 6.03 -7.65
N GLU A 499 14.45 5.52 -6.99
CA GLU A 499 15.84 5.89 -7.22
C GLU A 499 16.79 4.70 -7.11
N ILE A 500 18.02 4.89 -7.60
CA ILE A 500 19.06 3.87 -7.59
C ILE A 500 19.78 3.90 -6.23
N PRO A 501 19.93 2.76 -5.53
CA PRO A 501 20.53 2.74 -4.19
C PRO A 501 21.98 3.24 -4.16
N SER A 502 22.34 3.97 -3.10
CA SER A 502 23.69 4.50 -2.89
C SER A 502 24.76 3.41 -2.96
N PRO A 503 25.93 3.67 -3.59
CA PRO A 503 27.07 2.76 -3.65
C PRO A 503 27.49 2.14 -2.29
N GLU A 504 27.16 2.78 -1.18
CA GLU A 504 27.46 2.31 0.18
C GLU A 504 26.63 1.07 0.59
N LEU A 505 25.46 0.88 -0.01
CA LEU A 505 24.58 -0.26 0.28
C LEU A 505 25.12 -1.53 -0.38
N PHE A 506 25.43 -2.58 0.39
CA PHE A 506 25.88 -3.85 -0.18
C PHE A 506 24.70 -4.59 -0.84
N LEU A 507 24.82 -4.90 -2.14
CA LEU A 507 23.83 -5.68 -2.88
C LEU A 507 24.42 -7.06 -3.21
N ASP A 508 23.74 -8.12 -2.79
CA ASP A 508 24.15 -9.49 -3.09
C ASP A 508 23.77 -9.89 -4.53
N GLY A 509 24.55 -10.77 -5.16
CA GLY A 509 24.23 -11.36 -6.46
C GLY A 509 24.90 -10.71 -7.68
N VAL A 510 26.20 -10.96 -7.89
CA VAL A 510 26.86 -10.71 -9.18
C VAL A 510 26.60 -11.90 -10.11
N ARG A 511 25.79 -11.73 -11.16
CA ARG A 511 25.57 -12.75 -12.21
C ARG A 511 26.17 -12.34 -13.55
N PRO A 512 26.64 -13.30 -14.38
CA PRO A 512 27.02 -13.04 -15.77
C PRO A 512 25.84 -12.53 -16.62
N LEU A 513 26.12 -11.67 -17.60
CA LEU A 513 25.15 -11.02 -18.50
C LEU A 513 24.50 -11.94 -19.56
N ASP A 514 24.73 -13.26 -19.53
CA ASP A 514 24.28 -14.18 -20.59
C ASP A 514 22.80 -14.60 -20.52
N GLU A 515 22.07 -14.16 -19.49
CA GLU A 515 20.61 -14.26 -19.46
C GLU A 515 20.03 -13.04 -20.18
N LYS A 516 19.30 -13.26 -21.29
CA LYS A 516 18.34 -12.29 -21.82
C LYS A 516 17.27 -12.08 -20.76
N VAL A 517 17.55 -11.30 -19.72
CA VAL A 517 16.53 -10.76 -18.83
C VAL A 517 15.71 -9.84 -19.72
N ARG A 518 14.50 -10.25 -20.09
CA ARG A 518 13.58 -9.40 -20.83
C ARG A 518 13.23 -8.24 -19.89
N PRO A 519 13.51 -6.97 -20.23
CA PRO A 519 13.07 -5.85 -19.39
C PRO A 519 11.54 -5.67 -19.36
N ASN A 520 10.79 -6.52 -20.08
CA ASN A 520 9.36 -6.40 -20.31
C ASN A 520 8.54 -6.97 -19.14
N VAL A 521 8.63 -6.40 -17.94
CA VAL A 521 7.87 -6.82 -16.74
C VAL A 521 7.72 -5.61 -15.79
N PRO A 522 6.67 -5.55 -14.94
CA PRO A 522 6.48 -4.58 -13.83
C PRO A 522 7.74 -4.28 -13.03
N ILE A 523 7.73 -3.20 -12.24
CA ILE A 523 8.87 -2.82 -11.40
C ILE A 523 9.25 -3.98 -10.48
N GLU A 524 10.35 -4.65 -10.83
CA GLU A 524 10.85 -5.81 -10.09
C GLU A 524 11.72 -5.38 -8.90
N THR A 525 12.19 -4.13 -8.91
CA THR A 525 13.12 -3.63 -7.89
C THR A 525 12.70 -2.26 -7.37
N VAL A 526 12.29 -2.21 -6.10
CA VAL A 526 11.98 -0.98 -5.37
C VAL A 526 13.02 -0.77 -4.29
N TYR A 527 13.50 0.46 -4.21
CA TYR A 527 14.31 0.94 -3.11
C TYR A 527 13.43 1.66 -2.11
N PHE A 528 13.08 0.96 -1.03
CA PHE A 528 12.26 1.47 0.05
C PHE A 528 13.09 1.42 1.35
N GLY A 529 13.37 2.57 1.94
CA GLY A 529 14.10 2.65 3.22
C GLY A 529 15.17 3.74 3.35
N GLU A 530 15.59 4.42 2.28
CA GLU A 530 16.79 5.28 2.30
C GLU A 530 18.06 4.53 2.81
N ASN A 531 19.22 5.21 2.83
CA ASN A 531 20.51 4.56 3.12
C ASN A 531 20.63 4.07 4.56
N ASP A 532 19.78 4.56 5.46
CA ASP A 532 19.78 4.30 6.90
C ASP A 532 18.52 3.54 7.39
N GLY A 533 17.62 3.13 6.49
CA GLY A 533 16.38 2.47 6.86
C GLY A 533 15.34 3.39 7.49
N ARG A 534 15.48 4.73 7.38
CA ARG A 534 14.61 5.70 8.06
C ARG A 534 13.13 5.58 7.69
N TYR A 535 12.83 5.27 6.44
CA TYR A 535 11.43 5.07 6.00
C TYR A 535 10.88 3.72 6.40
N MET A 536 11.72 2.70 6.62
CA MET A 536 11.23 1.39 7.12
C MET A 536 10.48 1.53 8.44
N ARG A 537 10.89 2.47 9.31
CA ARG A 537 10.20 2.77 10.58
C ARG A 537 8.88 3.52 10.44
N GLN A 538 8.55 3.94 9.22
CA GLN A 538 7.34 4.69 8.92
C GLN A 538 6.37 3.85 8.11
N MET A 539 6.73 2.63 7.70
CA MET A 539 5.88 1.80 6.86
C MET A 539 4.63 1.38 7.65
N THR A 540 3.44 1.60 7.11
CA THR A 540 2.14 1.40 7.77
C THR A 540 1.30 0.27 7.21
N ALA A 541 1.64 -0.27 6.04
CA ALA A 541 1.00 -1.47 5.52
C ALA A 541 1.86 -2.07 4.41
N ILE A 542 1.72 -3.39 4.19
CA ILE A 542 2.00 -3.98 2.89
C ILE A 542 0.68 -4.49 2.33
N GLY A 543 0.21 -3.82 1.28
CA GLY A 543 -0.95 -4.25 0.51
C GLY A 543 -0.54 -5.25 -0.55
N THR A 544 -1.34 -6.29 -0.76
CA THR A 544 -1.21 -7.14 -1.95
C THR A 544 -2.42 -6.95 -2.85
N HIS A 545 -2.18 -6.75 -4.14
CA HIS A 545 -3.22 -6.80 -5.16
C HIS A 545 -3.21 -8.18 -5.79
N ILE A 546 -4.34 -8.85 -5.71
CA ILE A 546 -4.54 -10.21 -6.20
C ILE A 546 -5.40 -10.11 -7.47
N PHE A 547 -4.77 -10.34 -8.63
CA PHE A 547 -5.41 -10.21 -9.95
C PHE A 547 -6.38 -11.38 -10.25
N ASP A 548 -6.07 -12.57 -9.75
CA ASP A 548 -6.99 -13.71 -9.67
C ASP A 548 -6.73 -14.48 -8.37
N TRP A 549 -7.62 -15.42 -8.00
CA TRP A 549 -7.60 -16.18 -6.74
C TRP A 549 -6.24 -16.78 -6.30
N CYS A 550 -5.22 -16.84 -7.18
CA CYS A 550 -3.92 -17.44 -6.91
C CYS A 550 -2.70 -16.56 -7.24
N HIS A 551 -2.86 -15.36 -7.81
CA HIS A 551 -1.72 -14.57 -8.34
C HIS A 551 -1.64 -13.16 -7.72
N VAL A 552 -0.48 -12.84 -7.13
CA VAL A 552 -0.14 -11.49 -6.64
C VAL A 552 0.47 -10.69 -7.80
N ASP A 553 -0.20 -9.62 -8.20
CA ASP A 553 0.22 -8.73 -9.31
C ASP A 553 0.92 -7.47 -8.80
N ARG A 554 0.56 -7.00 -7.60
CA ARG A 554 1.13 -5.79 -6.99
C ARG A 554 1.40 -5.99 -5.50
N LEU A 555 2.54 -5.48 -5.03
CA LEU A 555 2.82 -5.25 -3.61
C LEU A 555 2.91 -3.75 -3.36
N ASN A 556 2.00 -3.22 -2.57
CA ASN A 556 2.03 -1.86 -2.05
C ASN A 556 2.76 -1.85 -0.72
N PHE A 557 3.55 -0.80 -0.49
CA PHE A 557 4.23 -0.50 0.75
C PHE A 557 3.72 0.88 1.17
N GLU A 558 2.79 0.91 2.11
CA GLU A 558 2.22 2.14 2.66
C GLU A 558 3.10 2.67 3.77
N PHE A 559 3.10 3.98 3.99
CA PHE A 559 3.85 4.63 5.06
C PHE A 559 2.96 5.66 5.79
N MET A 560 3.34 6.05 7.01
CA MET A 560 2.65 7.06 7.83
C MET A 560 2.50 8.41 7.13
N ASP A 561 3.38 8.67 6.17
CA ASP A 561 3.31 9.80 5.26
C ASP A 561 2.99 9.25 3.87
N ASP A 562 1.76 9.50 3.41
CA ASP A 562 1.22 9.04 2.13
C ASP A 562 2.10 9.47 0.94
N SER A 563 2.97 10.48 1.08
CA SER A 563 3.92 10.87 0.02
C SER A 563 5.06 9.86 -0.20
N ILE A 564 5.22 8.90 0.71
CA ILE A 564 6.30 7.91 0.72
C ILE A 564 5.84 6.56 0.18
N GLU A 565 4.56 6.37 -0.12
CA GLU A 565 4.03 5.11 -0.64
C GLU A 565 4.83 4.59 -1.84
N ARG A 566 5.18 3.30 -1.80
CA ARG A 566 5.94 2.63 -2.86
C ARG A 566 5.23 1.35 -3.31
N CYS A 567 5.52 0.92 -4.52
CA CYS A 567 4.88 -0.27 -5.08
C CYS A 567 5.87 -1.09 -5.92
N LEU A 568 5.90 -2.41 -5.70
CA LEU A 568 6.41 -3.41 -6.65
C LEU A 568 5.23 -3.89 -7.50
N GLY A 569 5.36 -3.83 -8.81
CA GLY A 569 4.20 -3.91 -9.73
C GLY A 569 4.05 -2.63 -10.54
N ASP A 570 2.99 -2.49 -11.33
CA ASP A 570 2.79 -1.28 -12.13
C ASP A 570 2.26 -0.12 -11.27
N LEU A 571 2.93 1.04 -11.36
CA LEU A 571 2.69 2.20 -10.49
C LEU A 571 1.34 2.90 -10.74
N GLU A 572 0.76 2.72 -11.92
CA GLU A 572 -0.31 3.57 -12.43
C GLU A 572 -1.73 3.09 -12.08
N TYR A 573 -1.87 2.06 -11.23
CA TYR A 573 -3.19 1.50 -10.89
C TYR A 573 -4.06 2.37 -9.95
N GLU A 574 -3.69 3.63 -9.68
CA GLU A 574 -4.55 4.56 -8.95
C GLU A 574 -5.48 5.30 -9.90
N THR A 575 -6.58 4.64 -10.28
CA THR A 575 -7.77 5.38 -10.71
C THR A 575 -8.95 5.03 -9.82
N GLU A 576 -9.59 6.07 -9.28
CA GLU A 576 -10.75 6.05 -8.38
C GLU A 576 -12.04 5.44 -8.99
N GLN A 577 -11.97 4.49 -9.92
CA GLN A 577 -13.14 3.91 -10.58
C GLN A 577 -13.27 2.41 -10.32
N SER A 578 -13.53 2.06 -9.06
CA SER A 578 -13.91 0.70 -8.63
C SER A 578 -15.32 0.24 -9.10
N ASP A 579 -15.99 0.97 -9.98
CA ASP A 579 -17.40 0.69 -10.31
C ASP A 579 -17.62 -0.10 -11.62
N ARG A 580 -16.58 -0.43 -12.39
CA ARG A 580 -16.76 -1.13 -13.68
C ARG A 580 -15.69 -2.18 -14.02
N VAL A 581 -15.50 -3.17 -13.16
CA VAL A 581 -15.03 -4.48 -13.63
C VAL A 581 -16.23 -5.24 -14.23
N PRO A 582 -16.17 -5.79 -15.45
CA PRO A 582 -17.27 -6.53 -16.05
C PRO A 582 -17.68 -7.72 -15.16
N GLN A 583 -18.86 -7.63 -14.54
CA GLN A 583 -19.49 -8.71 -13.78
C GLN A 583 -19.65 -9.96 -14.67
N ARG A 584 -18.73 -10.92 -14.55
CA ARG A 584 -18.91 -12.27 -15.09
C ARG A 584 -18.90 -13.39 -14.06
N TYR A 585 -18.79 -13.06 -12.78
CA TYR A 585 -19.04 -13.99 -11.68
C TYR A 585 -19.76 -13.27 -10.52
N PRO A 586 -20.70 -13.95 -9.84
CA PRO A 586 -21.47 -13.34 -8.76
C PRO A 586 -20.54 -13.07 -7.58
N GLU A 587 -20.47 -11.79 -7.18
CA GLU A 587 -20.07 -11.27 -5.87
C GLU A 587 -19.02 -12.10 -5.10
N HIS A 588 -17.73 -11.93 -5.41
CA HIS A 588 -16.63 -11.93 -4.44
C HIS A 588 -15.49 -11.11 -5.05
N GLY A 589 -15.25 -9.92 -4.48
CA GLY A 589 -14.47 -8.84 -5.09
C GLY A 589 -12.96 -9.06 -5.09
N ASN A 590 -12.26 -8.21 -5.84
CA ASN A 590 -10.83 -7.94 -5.67
C ASN A 590 -10.55 -7.75 -4.18
N SER A 591 -9.95 -8.74 -3.53
CA SER A 591 -9.52 -8.60 -2.16
C SER A 591 -8.14 -7.94 -2.18
N MET A 592 -8.10 -6.62 -1.94
CA MET A 592 -6.85 -5.98 -1.54
C MET A 592 -6.54 -6.48 -0.14
N GLY A 593 -5.55 -7.36 -0.03
CA GLY A 593 -5.12 -7.91 1.24
C GLY A 593 -4.11 -6.97 1.86
N PHE A 594 -4.56 -6.10 2.77
CA PHE A 594 -3.65 -5.25 3.53
C PHE A 594 -3.12 -6.02 4.73
N ILE A 595 -1.79 -6.12 4.78
CA ILE A 595 -1.08 -6.46 6.00
C ILE A 595 -0.73 -5.11 6.62
N GLU A 596 -1.59 -4.56 7.48
CA GLU A 596 -1.26 -3.34 8.23
C GLU A 596 0.07 -3.53 8.95
N ILE A 597 0.91 -2.51 8.92
CA ILE A 597 2.19 -2.41 9.58
C ILE A 597 1.96 -1.24 10.54
N ASP A 598 2.03 -1.44 11.84
CA ASP A 598 2.01 -0.32 12.80
C ASP A 598 0.69 0.46 13.00
N GLY A 599 -0.45 0.06 12.43
CA GLY A 599 -1.74 0.76 12.56
C GLY A 599 -2.08 1.18 13.99
N GLY A 600 -1.98 2.48 14.34
CA GLY A 600 -2.28 3.06 15.67
C GLY A 600 -1.52 2.51 16.90
N SER A 601 -0.87 1.36 16.74
CA SER A 601 -0.47 0.40 17.78
C SER A 601 1.00 -0.02 17.65
N GLY A 602 1.75 0.45 16.65
CA GLY A 602 3.22 0.44 16.63
C GLY A 602 3.87 -0.95 16.71
N GLU A 603 3.49 -1.85 15.81
CA GLU A 603 4.14 -3.14 15.58
C GLU A 603 5.56 -2.91 14.98
N GLU A 604 6.44 -3.91 14.93
CA GLU A 604 7.71 -3.82 14.16
C GLU A 604 7.82 -5.09 13.29
N ILE A 605 8.23 -4.96 12.03
CA ILE A 605 8.50 -6.10 11.14
C ILE A 605 9.94 -6.54 11.27
N GLU A 606 10.15 -7.82 11.59
CA GLU A 606 11.50 -8.40 11.64
C GLU A 606 11.96 -8.89 10.24
N SER A 607 11.07 -9.52 9.46
CA SER A 607 11.44 -10.08 8.14
C SER A 607 10.26 -10.44 7.24
N PHE A 608 10.56 -10.54 5.95
CA PHE A 608 9.68 -11.04 4.89
C PHE A 608 10.18 -12.37 4.36
N ASN A 609 9.28 -13.32 4.14
CA ASN A 609 9.58 -14.53 3.40
C ASN A 609 8.70 -14.61 2.15
N VAL A 610 9.33 -14.59 0.98
CA VAL A 610 8.65 -14.57 -0.32
C VAL A 610 8.89 -15.89 -1.03
N GLN A 611 7.81 -16.55 -1.46
CA GLN A 611 7.85 -17.80 -2.19
C GLN A 611 7.54 -17.57 -3.68
N PHE A 612 8.41 -18.11 -4.55
CA PHE A 612 8.38 -17.88 -6.00
C PHE A 612 8.21 -19.17 -6.81
N ASP A 613 7.37 -19.17 -7.85
CA ASP A 613 7.33 -20.19 -8.91
C ASP A 613 7.46 -19.53 -10.29
N LYS A 614 8.47 -19.91 -11.07
CA LYS A 614 8.68 -19.48 -12.47
C LYS A 614 8.49 -17.99 -12.78
N GLU A 615 8.81 -17.09 -11.82
CA GLU A 615 8.66 -15.61 -11.87
C GLU A 615 7.41 -15.04 -11.19
N ILE A 616 6.57 -15.86 -10.55
CA ILE A 616 5.35 -15.44 -9.85
C ILE A 616 5.51 -15.58 -8.33
N ILE A 617 5.14 -14.55 -7.57
CA ILE A 617 5.01 -14.62 -6.11
C ILE A 617 3.72 -15.37 -5.77
N PHE A 618 3.83 -16.54 -5.14
CA PHE A 618 2.67 -17.32 -4.69
C PHE A 618 2.51 -17.34 -3.18
N GLY A 619 3.41 -16.70 -2.44
CA GLY A 619 3.32 -16.59 -0.99
C GLY A 619 4.18 -15.46 -0.45
N LEU A 620 3.59 -14.65 0.44
CA LEU A 620 4.29 -13.66 1.27
C LEU A 620 3.94 -13.97 2.72
N GLU A 621 4.94 -14.32 3.52
CA GLU A 621 4.80 -14.49 4.96
C GLU A 621 5.52 -13.33 5.65
N VAL A 622 4.76 -12.49 6.34
CA VAL A 622 5.28 -11.36 7.13
C VAL A 622 5.40 -11.81 8.58
N ARG A 623 6.61 -11.75 9.13
CA ARG A 623 6.80 -11.92 10.58
C ARG A 623 6.60 -10.58 11.27
N LYS A 624 5.38 -10.39 11.80
CA LYS A 624 5.04 -9.28 12.70
C LYS A 624 5.38 -9.62 14.13
N ASP A 625 5.81 -8.61 14.90
CA ASP A 625 5.87 -8.73 16.35
C ASP A 625 4.43 -8.84 16.90
N MET A 626 4.14 -9.85 17.73
CA MET A 626 2.80 -9.99 18.33
C MET A 626 2.54 -8.80 19.25
N GLU A 627 1.52 -7.96 18.94
CA GLU A 627 1.12 -6.71 19.64
C GLU A 627 1.82 -6.55 21.00
N SER A 628 2.87 -5.73 21.01
CA SER A 628 3.59 -5.39 22.24
C SER A 628 2.68 -4.51 23.11
N PRO A 629 2.44 -4.89 24.38
CA PRO A 629 1.51 -4.18 25.24
C PRO A 629 2.12 -2.87 25.76
N LYS A 630 1.86 -1.75 25.08
CA LYS A 630 2.46 -0.43 25.39
C LYS A 630 2.41 -0.01 26.87
N ARG A 631 1.31 -0.31 27.58
CA ARG A 631 1.11 0.04 29.00
C ARG A 631 0.38 -1.08 29.76
N VAL A 632 1.08 -1.79 30.64
CA VAL A 632 0.52 -2.91 31.43
C VAL A 632 0.43 -2.56 32.90
N LEU A 633 -0.76 -2.68 33.47
CA LEU A 633 -0.97 -2.57 34.92
C LEU A 633 -0.90 -3.95 35.56
N VAL A 634 0.09 -4.16 36.42
CA VAL A 634 0.29 -5.41 37.15
C VAL A 634 -0.04 -5.19 38.63
N THR A 635 -1.19 -5.69 39.05
CA THR A 635 -1.49 -5.72 40.49
C THR A 635 -0.76 -6.89 41.13
N GLY A 636 -0.17 -6.67 42.30
CA GLY A 636 0.69 -7.68 42.92
C GLY A 636 2.06 -7.83 42.24
N GLY A 637 2.46 -6.87 41.39
CA GLY A 637 3.77 -6.85 40.70
C GLY A 637 4.99 -6.85 41.63
N SER A 638 4.82 -6.49 42.91
CA SER A 638 5.86 -6.62 43.95
C SER A 638 5.94 -8.02 44.59
N GLY A 639 5.04 -8.93 44.20
CA GLY A 639 4.93 -10.28 44.73
C GLY A 639 5.75 -11.31 43.95
N PHE A 640 5.56 -12.59 44.29
CA PHE A 640 6.31 -13.70 43.68
C PHE A 640 5.99 -13.85 42.18
N LEU A 641 4.75 -14.20 41.82
CA LEU A 641 4.34 -14.34 40.42
C LEU A 641 4.38 -12.99 39.69
N GLY A 642 3.76 -11.95 40.26
CA GLY A 642 3.71 -10.63 39.64
C GLY A 642 5.09 -10.03 39.35
N GLY A 643 6.09 -10.28 40.19
CA GLY A 643 7.46 -9.84 39.93
C GLY A 643 8.10 -10.53 38.73
N HIS A 644 7.80 -11.82 38.48
CA HIS A 644 8.23 -12.51 37.26
C HIS A 644 7.48 -12.03 36.02
N VAL A 645 6.19 -11.71 36.15
CA VAL A 645 5.42 -11.06 35.07
C VAL A 645 6.07 -9.72 34.71
N VAL A 646 6.40 -8.88 35.69
CA VAL A 646 7.08 -7.59 35.45
C VAL A 646 8.42 -7.82 34.73
N ARG A 647 9.24 -8.79 35.16
CA ARG A 647 10.53 -9.09 34.50
C ARG A 647 10.35 -9.46 33.03
N GLN A 648 9.43 -10.38 32.73
CA GLN A 648 9.23 -10.83 31.35
C GLN A 648 8.57 -9.76 30.47
N LEU A 649 7.69 -8.92 31.03
CA LEU A 649 7.14 -7.78 30.31
C LEU A 649 8.23 -6.76 29.92
N LEU A 650 9.33 -6.67 30.68
CA LEU A 650 10.44 -5.76 30.41
C LEU A 650 11.43 -6.28 29.37
N ASP A 651 11.35 -7.57 29.00
CA ASP A 651 12.10 -8.13 27.87
C ASP A 651 11.66 -7.46 26.55
N ASP A 652 10.44 -6.93 26.51
CA ASP A 652 9.93 -6.05 25.46
C ASP A 652 10.31 -4.58 25.75
N THR A 653 11.05 -3.96 24.83
CA THR A 653 11.60 -2.60 24.97
C THR A 653 10.53 -1.51 25.00
N HIS A 654 9.34 -1.75 24.45
CA HIS A 654 8.28 -0.76 24.28
C HIS A 654 7.22 -0.84 25.39
N THR A 655 7.23 -1.91 26.18
CA THR A 655 6.30 -2.10 27.29
C THR A 655 6.67 -1.22 28.50
N THR A 656 5.71 -0.43 28.99
CA THR A 656 5.79 0.26 30.29
C THR A 656 4.87 -0.40 31.31
N VAL A 657 5.30 -0.48 32.57
CA VAL A 657 4.61 -1.26 33.60
C VAL A 657 4.23 -0.40 34.80
N ALA A 658 2.98 -0.49 35.24
CA ALA A 658 2.55 0.07 36.52
C ALA A 658 2.35 -1.05 37.55
N ILE A 659 3.14 -1.02 38.63
CA ILE A 659 2.96 -1.94 39.75
C ILE A 659 2.01 -1.32 40.76
N VAL A 660 0.90 -2.00 41.01
CA VAL A 660 -0.13 -1.57 41.98
C VAL A 660 -0.14 -2.51 43.18
N SER A 661 0.05 -1.95 44.38
CA SER A 661 -0.22 -2.63 45.65
C SER A 661 -0.30 -1.63 46.80
N ARG A 662 -0.65 -2.08 48.01
CA ARG A 662 -0.67 -1.21 49.22
C ARG A 662 0.71 -0.63 49.56
N HIS A 663 1.77 -1.39 49.27
CA HIS A 663 3.15 -1.02 49.56
C HIS A 663 4.04 -1.44 48.37
N PRO A 664 3.92 -0.73 47.23
CA PRO A 664 4.58 -1.13 46.01
C PRO A 664 6.09 -0.99 46.16
N LYS A 665 6.81 -1.98 45.64
CA LYS A 665 8.27 -2.06 45.60
C LYS A 665 8.69 -2.62 44.25
N MET A 666 9.81 -2.12 43.75
CA MET A 666 10.48 -2.70 42.59
C MET A 666 11.02 -4.09 42.93
N PRO A 667 10.91 -5.08 42.02
CA PRO A 667 11.70 -6.29 42.11
C PRO A 667 13.20 -5.93 42.12
N ALA A 668 13.98 -6.59 42.98
CA ALA A 668 15.33 -6.15 43.34
C ALA A 668 16.32 -6.06 42.16
N ASP A 669 16.11 -6.87 41.13
CA ASP A 669 16.93 -6.99 39.93
C ASP A 669 16.53 -6.04 38.80
N VAL A 670 15.43 -5.29 38.96
CA VAL A 670 14.97 -4.26 37.99
C VAL A 670 14.85 -2.88 38.65
N ALA A 671 15.50 -2.66 39.79
CA ALA A 671 15.29 -1.48 40.64
C ALA A 671 15.56 -0.11 39.96
N ASP A 672 16.40 -0.08 38.92
CA ASP A 672 16.76 1.14 38.16
C ASP A 672 15.97 1.28 36.84
N GLU A 673 14.95 0.46 36.62
CA GLU A 673 14.20 0.47 35.35
C GLU A 673 13.22 1.65 35.28
N SER A 674 13.52 2.59 34.38
CA SER A 674 12.72 3.80 34.16
C SER A 674 11.31 3.53 33.61
N ARG A 675 11.08 2.38 32.98
CA ARG A 675 9.81 1.97 32.39
C ARG A 675 8.79 1.44 33.42
N VAL A 676 9.19 1.29 34.69
CA VAL A 676 8.30 0.80 35.75
C VAL A 676 7.90 1.94 36.69
N SER A 677 6.60 2.11 36.91
CA SER A 677 6.04 3.06 37.87
C SER A 677 5.38 2.35 39.05
N LEU A 678 5.50 2.92 40.24
CA LEU A 678 4.93 2.36 41.47
C LEU A 678 3.71 3.17 41.92
N HIS A 679 2.58 2.49 42.10
CA HIS A 679 1.32 3.09 42.50
C HIS A 679 0.81 2.46 43.80
N ALA A 680 0.76 3.27 44.86
CA ALA A 680 0.25 2.83 46.16
C ALA A 680 -1.27 2.89 46.17
N ALA A 681 -1.93 1.73 46.14
CA ALA A 681 -3.38 1.63 46.19
C ALA A 681 -3.84 0.35 46.93
N ASP A 682 -4.94 0.47 47.68
CA ASP A 682 -5.69 -0.66 48.21
C ASP A 682 -6.80 -1.02 47.23
N LEU A 683 -6.78 -2.25 46.70
CA LEU A 683 -7.78 -2.75 45.76
C LEU A 683 -9.22 -2.68 46.31
N THR A 684 -9.38 -2.65 47.63
CA THR A 684 -10.68 -2.57 48.28
C THR A 684 -11.23 -1.14 48.43
N ILE A 685 -10.50 -0.15 47.90
CA ILE A 685 -10.90 1.27 47.89
C ILE A 685 -11.01 1.74 46.43
N PRO A 686 -12.21 1.70 45.82
CA PRO A 686 -12.40 1.96 44.39
C PRO A 686 -11.79 3.27 43.89
N SER A 687 -11.92 4.36 44.65
CA SER A 687 -11.36 5.67 44.27
C SER A 687 -9.85 5.70 44.13
N GLN A 688 -9.12 4.80 44.82
CA GLN A 688 -7.67 4.69 44.63
C GLN A 688 -7.33 3.97 43.32
N ILE A 689 -8.18 3.03 42.89
CA ILE A 689 -8.01 2.30 41.63
C ILE A 689 -8.36 3.19 40.45
N GLU A 690 -9.49 3.90 40.52
CA GLU A 690 -9.88 4.93 39.53
C GLU A 690 -8.73 5.91 39.26
N ARG A 691 -8.11 6.46 40.31
CA ARG A 691 -6.97 7.37 40.18
C ARG A 691 -5.78 6.77 39.42
N VAL A 692 -5.50 5.47 39.63
CA VAL A 692 -4.41 4.80 38.90
C VAL A 692 -4.76 4.67 37.42
N PHE A 693 -6.01 4.30 37.09
CA PHE A 693 -6.47 4.21 35.69
C PHE A 693 -6.50 5.58 35.01
N GLU A 694 -6.90 6.65 35.70
CA GLU A 694 -6.84 8.03 35.19
C GLU A 694 -5.42 8.48 34.86
N THR A 695 -4.44 8.08 35.70
CA THR A 695 -3.05 8.53 35.58
C THR A 695 -2.27 7.68 34.57
N PHE A 696 -2.40 6.36 34.62
CA PHE A 696 -1.59 5.43 33.84
C PHE A 696 -2.27 4.97 32.54
N LYS A 697 -3.60 5.00 32.49
CA LYS A 697 -4.42 4.60 31.34
C LYS A 697 -3.98 3.27 30.73
N PRO A 698 -4.02 2.16 31.50
CA PRO A 698 -3.47 0.89 31.04
C PRO A 698 -4.19 0.39 29.80
N HIS A 699 -3.43 -0.22 28.90
CA HIS A 699 -3.98 -0.95 27.77
C HIS A 699 -4.39 -2.37 28.17
N ALA A 700 -3.62 -2.98 29.07
CA ALA A 700 -3.89 -4.29 29.63
C ALA A 700 -3.71 -4.32 31.15
N VAL A 701 -4.46 -5.19 31.82
CA VAL A 701 -4.38 -5.44 33.26
C VAL A 701 -4.03 -6.91 33.50
N ILE A 702 -2.96 -7.17 34.27
CA ILE A 702 -2.65 -8.50 34.78
C ILE A 702 -2.87 -8.49 36.31
N HIS A 703 -3.92 -9.17 36.75
CA HIS A 703 -4.34 -9.19 38.15
C HIS A 703 -3.79 -10.41 38.90
N THR A 704 -2.63 -10.24 39.55
CA THR A 704 -1.98 -11.30 40.37
C THR A 704 -2.12 -11.09 41.88
N ALA A 705 -2.67 -9.96 42.31
CA ALA A 705 -2.80 -9.64 43.73
C ALA A 705 -3.80 -10.55 44.46
N SER A 706 -3.37 -11.15 45.56
CA SER A 706 -4.23 -11.91 46.47
C SER A 706 -3.63 -11.92 47.88
N PRO A 707 -4.45 -11.92 48.96
CA PRO A 707 -3.96 -12.21 50.30
C PRO A 707 -3.41 -13.65 50.40
N SER A 708 -2.74 -13.95 51.51
CA SER A 708 -2.31 -15.32 51.78
C SER A 708 -3.52 -16.26 51.92
N TYR A 709 -3.45 -17.48 51.37
CA TYR A 709 -4.54 -18.46 51.45
C TYR A 709 -4.93 -18.87 52.89
N ILE A 710 -4.09 -18.57 53.88
CA ILE A 710 -4.34 -18.81 55.32
C ILE A 710 -4.91 -17.60 56.07
N ASP A 711 -5.14 -16.47 55.38
CA ASP A 711 -5.72 -15.24 55.94
C ASP A 711 -7.19 -15.47 56.38
N THR A 712 -7.77 -14.46 57.02
CA THR A 712 -9.15 -14.53 57.49
C THR A 712 -10.13 -14.60 56.32
N PRO A 713 -11.24 -15.35 56.44
CA PRO A 713 -12.28 -15.40 55.42
C PRO A 713 -12.77 -14.03 54.96
N ALA A 714 -12.94 -13.10 55.89
CA ALA A 714 -13.37 -11.73 55.60
C ALA A 714 -12.38 -10.98 54.70
N ASN A 715 -11.06 -11.08 54.98
CA ASN A 715 -10.03 -10.47 54.14
C ASN A 715 -9.94 -11.12 52.75
N LEU A 716 -10.07 -12.44 52.68
CA LEU A 716 -10.04 -13.20 51.42
C LEU A 716 -11.20 -12.80 50.51
N ILE A 717 -12.42 -12.77 51.05
CA ILE A 717 -13.62 -12.32 50.32
C ILE A 717 -13.46 -10.88 49.88
N LYS A 718 -13.12 -9.97 50.81
CA LYS A 718 -13.00 -8.54 50.50
C LYS A 718 -11.94 -8.25 49.44
N ALA A 719 -10.75 -8.82 49.55
CA ALA A 719 -9.68 -8.53 48.62
C ALA A 719 -9.85 -9.24 47.27
N ASN A 720 -10.22 -10.52 47.25
CA ASN A 720 -10.32 -11.28 46.00
C ASN A 720 -11.63 -11.00 45.26
N ILE A 721 -12.74 -10.69 45.93
CA ILE A 721 -14.02 -10.41 45.27
C ILE A 721 -14.19 -8.90 45.06
N ASP A 722 -14.28 -8.12 46.14
CA ASP A 722 -14.54 -6.67 46.02
C ASP A 722 -13.39 -5.96 45.31
N GLY A 723 -12.14 -6.37 45.56
CA GLY A 723 -10.97 -5.82 44.87
C GLY A 723 -10.93 -6.14 43.37
N THR A 724 -11.29 -7.36 42.97
CA THR A 724 -11.40 -7.73 41.55
C THR A 724 -12.53 -6.95 40.89
N LYS A 725 -13.67 -6.81 41.57
CA LYS A 725 -14.81 -6.05 41.08
C LYS A 725 -14.44 -4.58 40.81
N ALA A 726 -13.76 -3.93 41.75
CA ALA A 726 -13.32 -2.54 41.59
C ALA A 726 -12.34 -2.37 40.41
N LEU A 727 -11.45 -3.34 40.18
CA LEU A 727 -10.55 -3.34 39.03
C LEU A 727 -11.28 -3.51 37.69
N LEU A 728 -12.28 -4.40 37.64
CA LEU A 728 -13.10 -4.61 36.44
C LEU A 728 -13.93 -3.36 36.11
N GLU A 729 -14.54 -2.72 37.11
CA GLU A 729 -15.29 -1.48 36.94
C GLU A 729 -14.39 -0.35 36.41
N ALA A 730 -13.18 -0.19 36.96
CA ALA A 730 -12.21 0.79 36.48
C ALA A 730 -11.69 0.47 35.06
N ALA A 731 -11.46 -0.81 34.75
CA ALA A 731 -11.04 -1.25 33.42
C ALA A 731 -12.12 -0.98 32.36
N LEU A 732 -13.38 -1.30 32.65
CA LEU A 732 -14.52 -1.02 31.76
C LEU A 732 -14.74 0.50 31.57
N ALA A 733 -14.48 1.31 32.60
CA ALA A 733 -14.58 2.77 32.49
C ALA A 733 -13.42 3.41 31.70
N CYS A 734 -12.30 2.71 31.53
CA CYS A 734 -11.13 3.22 30.85
C CYS A 734 -11.17 2.88 29.35
N ALA A 735 -11.35 3.89 28.50
CA ALA A 735 -11.44 3.71 27.05
C ALA A 735 -10.19 3.10 26.40
N ASP A 736 -9.03 3.16 27.05
CA ASP A 736 -7.78 2.59 26.56
C ASP A 736 -7.61 1.10 26.89
N THR A 737 -8.30 0.60 27.92
CA THR A 737 -8.13 -0.78 28.38
C THR A 737 -8.89 -1.74 27.47
N ARG A 738 -8.19 -2.78 27.00
CA ARG A 738 -8.73 -3.81 26.09
C ARG A 738 -8.65 -5.21 26.66
N ALA A 739 -7.62 -5.52 27.45
CA ALA A 739 -7.37 -6.85 27.99
C ALA A 739 -7.31 -6.90 29.52
N PHE A 740 -7.92 -7.93 30.11
CA PHE A 740 -7.87 -8.21 31.54
C PHE A 740 -7.57 -9.70 31.81
N VAL A 741 -6.39 -9.98 32.37
CA VAL A 741 -5.98 -11.35 32.73
C VAL A 741 -6.00 -11.51 34.25
N PHE A 742 -6.78 -12.46 34.74
CA PHE A 742 -6.92 -12.76 36.16
C PHE A 742 -6.16 -14.02 36.58
N THR A 743 -5.37 -13.93 37.66
CA THR A 743 -4.78 -15.11 38.30
C THR A 743 -5.80 -15.79 39.23
N SER A 744 -6.47 -16.81 38.69
CA SER A 744 -7.28 -17.75 39.47
C SER A 744 -6.39 -18.83 40.13
N SER A 745 -6.99 -19.91 40.60
CA SER A 745 -6.29 -21.04 41.23
C SER A 745 -6.97 -22.34 40.85
N ASP A 746 -6.20 -23.41 40.71
CA ASP A 746 -6.75 -24.76 40.54
C ASP A 746 -7.66 -25.19 41.71
N SER A 747 -7.45 -24.60 42.89
CA SER A 747 -8.29 -24.79 44.09
C SER A 747 -9.64 -24.08 44.00
N ALA A 748 -9.91 -23.33 42.92
CA ALA A 748 -11.22 -22.76 42.64
C ALA A 748 -12.21 -23.80 42.08
N VAL A 749 -11.71 -24.95 41.59
CA VAL A 749 -12.51 -26.03 41.03
C VAL A 749 -12.42 -27.31 41.86
N ILE A 750 -13.38 -28.21 41.68
CA ILE A 750 -13.38 -29.54 42.31
C ILE A 750 -12.24 -30.39 41.70
N PRO A 751 -11.30 -30.92 42.52
CA PRO A 751 -10.16 -31.68 42.03
C PRO A 751 -10.50 -33.10 41.59
N THR A 752 -9.72 -33.61 40.63
CA THR A 752 -9.79 -34.99 40.12
C THR A 752 -8.42 -35.66 40.11
N GLN A 753 -8.40 -37.00 39.99
CA GLN A 753 -7.18 -37.78 39.78
C GLN A 753 -6.99 -38.22 38.32
N GLU A 754 -7.93 -37.85 37.45
CA GLU A 754 -7.86 -37.99 35.99
C GLU A 754 -7.81 -36.59 35.36
N PRO A 755 -7.17 -36.42 34.20
CA PRO A 755 -7.06 -35.11 33.55
C PRO A 755 -8.42 -34.46 33.30
N LEU A 756 -8.69 -33.33 33.94
CA LEU A 756 -9.93 -32.56 33.78
C LEU A 756 -9.71 -31.35 32.88
N SER A 757 -10.59 -31.15 31.90
CA SER A 757 -10.61 -29.96 31.04
C SER A 757 -11.48 -28.85 31.61
N GLU A 758 -11.35 -27.64 31.09
CA GLU A 758 -12.10 -26.47 31.55
C GLU A 758 -13.61 -26.62 31.36
N GLU A 759 -14.06 -27.28 30.28
CA GLU A 759 -15.48 -27.51 29.97
C GLU A 759 -16.15 -28.44 30.98
N ASN A 760 -15.40 -29.37 31.56
CA ASN A 760 -15.89 -30.36 32.51
C ASN A 760 -15.64 -29.96 33.97
N SER A 761 -14.90 -28.89 34.20
CA SER A 761 -14.57 -28.41 35.53
C SER A 761 -15.74 -27.67 36.18
N VAL A 762 -15.90 -27.85 37.48
CA VAL A 762 -16.95 -27.18 38.28
C VAL A 762 -16.29 -26.26 39.30
N LEU A 763 -16.58 -24.96 39.18
CA LEU A 763 -16.17 -23.95 40.16
C LEU A 763 -16.94 -24.11 41.48
N TYR A 764 -16.24 -23.96 42.59
CA TYR A 764 -16.84 -23.96 43.92
C TYR A 764 -17.84 -22.81 44.11
N ASP A 765 -18.86 -23.05 44.93
CA ASP A 765 -19.85 -22.09 45.41
C ASP A 765 -20.01 -22.17 46.94
N GLU A 766 -20.95 -21.40 47.48
CA GLU A 766 -21.20 -21.31 48.93
C GLU A 766 -21.64 -22.64 49.55
N THR A 767 -22.09 -23.61 48.75
CA THR A 767 -22.62 -24.90 49.23
C THR A 767 -21.58 -26.01 49.29
N ASN A 768 -20.53 -25.93 48.45
CA ASN A 768 -19.57 -27.02 48.26
C ASN A 768 -18.10 -26.61 48.43
N ALA A 769 -17.79 -25.33 48.65
CA ALA A 769 -16.42 -24.86 48.83
C ALA A 769 -15.77 -25.45 50.10
N PRO A 770 -14.55 -26.03 50.02
CA PRO A 770 -13.87 -26.63 51.16
C PRO A 770 -13.31 -25.59 52.14
N ASN A 771 -13.10 -24.34 51.68
CA ASN A 771 -12.61 -23.24 52.49
C ASN A 771 -12.90 -21.88 51.80
N ALA A 772 -12.70 -20.79 52.55
CA ALA A 772 -12.96 -19.43 52.08
C ALA A 772 -12.05 -18.98 50.92
N TYR A 773 -10.83 -19.51 50.81
CA TYR A 773 -9.93 -19.17 49.71
C TYR A 773 -10.47 -19.71 48.38
N ALA A 774 -10.82 -21.00 48.36
CA ALA A 774 -11.44 -21.67 47.21
C ALA A 774 -12.70 -20.94 46.74
N LEU A 775 -13.60 -20.60 47.68
CA LEU A 775 -14.81 -19.82 47.41
C LEU A 775 -14.48 -18.45 46.81
N SER A 776 -13.54 -17.72 47.40
CA SER A 776 -13.20 -16.36 46.96
C SER A 776 -12.59 -16.32 45.55
N LYS A 777 -11.73 -17.28 45.20
CA LYS A 777 -11.13 -17.39 43.86
C LYS A 777 -12.17 -17.82 42.81
N ALA A 778 -13.04 -18.76 43.15
CA ALA A 778 -14.12 -19.17 42.26
C ALA A 778 -15.13 -18.04 41.99
N ALA A 779 -15.50 -17.28 43.01
CA ALA A 779 -16.39 -16.13 42.86
C ALA A 779 -15.75 -15.00 42.02
N ALA A 780 -14.48 -14.70 42.25
CA ALA A 780 -13.73 -13.70 41.48
C ALA A 780 -13.60 -14.11 40.00
N GLU A 781 -13.32 -15.40 39.72
CA GLU A 781 -13.25 -15.91 38.36
C GLU A 781 -14.58 -15.72 37.62
N ARG A 782 -15.73 -16.03 38.25
CA ARG A 782 -17.04 -15.79 37.64
C ARG A 782 -17.27 -14.33 37.28
N LEU A 783 -16.84 -13.40 38.13
CA LEU A 783 -16.97 -11.96 37.87
C LEU A 783 -16.15 -11.54 36.64
N VAL A 784 -14.91 -12.03 36.53
CA VAL A 784 -14.02 -11.73 35.40
C VAL A 784 -14.62 -12.24 34.10
N ILE A 785 -14.98 -13.53 34.06
CA ILE A 785 -15.55 -14.14 32.85
C ILE A 785 -16.88 -13.48 32.45
N ALA A 786 -17.72 -13.13 33.42
CA ALA A 786 -18.99 -12.43 33.16
C ALA A 786 -18.81 -10.98 32.66
N SER A 787 -17.62 -10.38 32.84
CA SER A 787 -17.31 -9.02 32.40
C SER A 787 -16.74 -8.97 30.97
N ASN A 788 -16.61 -10.12 30.30
CA ASN A 788 -16.15 -10.18 28.92
C ASN A 788 -17.14 -9.49 27.97
N SER A 789 -16.66 -8.56 27.16
CA SER A 789 -17.46 -7.83 26.17
C SER A 789 -16.56 -7.34 25.03
N GLU A 790 -17.17 -6.79 23.97
CA GLU A 790 -16.41 -6.14 22.88
C GLU A 790 -15.54 -4.97 23.36
N GLN A 791 -15.88 -4.37 24.51
CA GLN A 791 -15.11 -3.28 25.11
C GLN A 791 -13.93 -3.79 25.95
N LEU A 792 -14.07 -4.94 26.60
CA LEU A 792 -13.07 -5.52 27.49
C LEU A 792 -13.03 -7.04 27.35
N TRP A 793 -11.95 -7.55 26.80
CA TRP A 793 -11.68 -8.97 26.66
C TRP A 793 -11.01 -9.50 27.93
N THR A 794 -11.51 -10.61 28.45
CA THR A 794 -11.07 -11.14 29.75
C THR A 794 -10.64 -12.60 29.67
N ALA A 795 -9.66 -13.00 30.48
CA ALA A 795 -9.28 -14.40 30.65
C ALA A 795 -8.87 -14.72 32.09
N ALA A 796 -9.00 -15.98 32.50
CA ALA A 796 -8.63 -16.45 33.84
C ALA A 796 -7.63 -17.62 33.81
N MET A 797 -6.51 -17.47 34.54
CA MET A 797 -5.45 -18.46 34.66
C MET A 797 -5.64 -19.31 35.92
N ARG A 798 -6.00 -20.58 35.77
CA ARG A 798 -6.11 -21.55 36.87
C ARG A 798 -4.76 -22.23 37.07
N ILE A 799 -3.97 -21.67 37.98
CA ILE A 799 -2.63 -22.16 38.29
C ILE A 799 -2.61 -23.04 39.55
N PRO A 800 -1.79 -24.11 39.57
CA PRO A 800 -1.53 -24.93 40.75
C PRO A 800 -0.45 -24.28 41.63
N ALA A 801 0.08 -25.06 42.58
CA ALA A 801 1.22 -24.63 43.39
C ALA A 801 2.42 -24.26 42.50
N THR A 802 2.93 -23.03 42.69
CA THR A 802 4.07 -22.51 41.94
C THR A 802 5.38 -22.66 42.72
N TYR A 803 6.47 -22.88 42.00
CA TYR A 803 7.83 -22.92 42.54
C TYR A 803 8.78 -22.14 41.63
N GLY A 804 9.89 -21.66 42.18
CA GLY A 804 10.83 -20.84 41.41
C GLY A 804 11.76 -19.98 42.24
N GLU A 805 12.64 -19.27 41.55
CA GLU A 805 13.47 -18.22 42.15
C GLU A 805 12.59 -17.08 42.70
N TYR A 806 12.96 -16.50 43.84
CA TYR A 806 12.18 -15.48 44.58
C TYR A 806 10.96 -16.02 45.35
N ASP A 807 10.79 -17.34 45.43
CA ASP A 807 9.74 -17.95 46.24
C ASP A 807 10.09 -17.92 47.74
N MET A 808 9.47 -16.98 48.45
CA MET A 808 9.61 -16.82 49.91
C MET A 808 8.66 -17.71 50.72
N ASN A 809 7.84 -18.53 50.07
CA ASN A 809 6.85 -19.39 50.69
C ASN A 809 7.23 -20.87 50.61
N PHE A 810 7.23 -21.47 49.41
CA PHE A 810 7.38 -22.92 49.26
C PHE A 810 8.85 -23.35 49.23
N VAL A 811 9.68 -22.79 48.35
CA VAL A 811 11.15 -23.01 48.33
C VAL A 811 11.77 -22.67 49.69
N ARG A 812 11.36 -21.56 50.32
CA ARG A 812 11.84 -21.19 51.65
C ARG A 812 11.52 -22.23 52.72
N GLN A 813 10.33 -22.80 52.70
CA GLN A 813 9.97 -23.88 53.63
C GLN A 813 10.81 -25.13 53.40
N LEU A 814 11.10 -25.49 52.15
CA LEU A 814 11.96 -26.62 51.81
C LEU A 814 13.40 -26.41 52.31
N VAL A 815 13.97 -25.22 52.11
CA VAL A 815 15.31 -24.88 52.65
C VAL A 815 15.32 -24.92 54.18
N GLN A 816 14.27 -24.43 54.84
CA GLN A 816 14.15 -24.53 56.30
C GLN A 816 14.01 -25.98 56.78
N SER A 817 13.27 -26.82 56.06
CA SER A 817 13.14 -28.26 56.33
C SER A 817 14.49 -28.98 56.23
N ILE A 818 15.33 -28.63 55.25
CA ILE A 818 16.71 -29.11 55.17
C ILE A 818 17.49 -28.71 56.42
N ARG A 819 17.46 -27.42 56.81
CA ARG A 819 18.16 -26.90 58.00
C ARG A 819 17.74 -27.56 59.30
N ARG A 820 16.44 -27.87 59.44
CA ARG A 820 15.87 -28.58 60.60
C ARG A 820 16.04 -30.10 60.53
N LYS A 821 16.61 -30.63 59.44
CA LYS A 821 16.72 -32.07 59.15
C LYS A 821 15.36 -32.78 59.05
N GLU A 822 14.32 -32.04 58.69
CA GLU A 822 12.94 -32.51 58.51
C GLU A 822 12.68 -33.04 57.09
N HIS A 823 13.59 -32.79 56.13
CA HIS A 823 13.49 -33.20 54.71
C HIS A 823 13.36 -34.71 54.47
N LYS A 824 13.60 -35.55 55.49
CA LYS A 824 13.41 -37.01 55.46
C LYS A 824 12.04 -37.46 55.98
N MET A 825 11.18 -36.53 56.40
CA MET A 825 9.84 -36.84 56.90
C MET A 825 8.81 -36.80 55.77
N GLN A 826 7.90 -37.78 55.75
CA GLN A 826 6.79 -37.83 54.79
C GLN A 826 5.48 -38.05 55.54
N VAL A 827 4.43 -37.31 55.17
CA VAL A 827 3.09 -37.48 55.71
C VAL A 827 2.26 -38.36 54.78
N GLY A 828 1.77 -39.50 55.27
CA GLY A 828 0.95 -40.42 54.49
C GLY A 828 1.70 -41.21 53.42
N SER A 829 0.95 -41.86 52.52
CA SER A 829 1.46 -42.86 51.58
C SER A 829 1.93 -42.34 50.21
N ASP A 830 1.92 -41.02 49.97
CA ASP A 830 2.34 -40.38 48.71
C ASP A 830 1.70 -41.04 47.46
N THR A 831 0.38 -41.19 47.50
CA THR A 831 -0.41 -41.91 46.48
C THR A 831 -1.14 -40.98 45.52
N LYS A 832 -1.33 -39.72 45.88
CA LYS A 832 -2.08 -38.73 45.09
C LYS A 832 -1.14 -38.00 44.14
N ILE A 833 -1.63 -37.73 42.93
CA ILE A 833 -0.90 -36.92 41.95
C ILE A 833 -1.27 -35.45 42.09
N PHE A 834 -0.31 -34.58 41.82
CA PHE A 834 -0.42 -33.13 41.85
C PHE A 834 0.25 -32.54 40.61
N GLU A 835 -0.23 -31.37 40.22
CA GLU A 835 0.39 -30.52 39.22
C GLU A 835 1.23 -29.45 39.91
N PHE A 836 2.37 -29.11 39.32
CA PHE A 836 3.24 -28.03 39.76
C PHE A 836 3.52 -27.11 38.58
N LEU A 837 3.81 -25.84 38.86
CA LEU A 837 4.06 -24.86 37.83
C LEU A 837 5.31 -24.03 38.12
N TYR A 838 6.27 -24.05 37.20
CA TYR A 838 7.42 -23.18 37.29
C TYR A 838 7.01 -21.72 37.11
N VAL A 839 7.41 -20.83 38.02
CA VAL A 839 6.91 -19.45 38.08
C VAL A 839 7.16 -18.63 36.81
N LYS A 840 8.25 -18.91 36.08
CA LYS A 840 8.51 -18.25 34.79
C LYS A 840 7.52 -18.68 33.71
N LYS A 841 7.09 -19.95 33.70
CA LYS A 841 6.04 -20.43 32.80
C LYS A 841 4.66 -19.93 33.24
N ALA A 842 4.45 -19.75 34.55
CA ALA A 842 3.26 -19.06 35.04
C ALA A 842 3.19 -17.61 34.53
N ALA A 843 4.30 -16.85 34.62
CA ALA A 843 4.37 -15.49 34.10
C ALA A 843 4.14 -15.46 32.59
N GLU A 844 4.79 -16.35 31.85
CA GLU A 844 4.65 -16.49 30.40
C GLU A 844 3.20 -16.75 30.00
N ALA A 845 2.50 -17.66 30.68
CA ALA A 845 1.09 -17.93 30.42
C ALA A 845 0.19 -16.69 30.58
N HIS A 846 0.48 -15.82 31.56
CA HIS A 846 -0.28 -14.58 31.74
C HIS A 846 -0.01 -13.57 30.61
N ILE A 847 1.24 -13.52 30.13
CA ILE A 847 1.63 -12.66 29.00
C ILE A 847 1.02 -13.18 27.69
N LEU A 848 1.06 -14.50 27.45
CA LEU A 848 0.41 -15.13 26.29
C LEU A 848 -1.09 -14.91 26.30
N ALA A 849 -1.75 -15.07 27.45
CA ALA A 849 -3.18 -14.76 27.59
C ALA A 849 -3.47 -13.30 27.28
N MET A 850 -2.66 -12.36 27.79
CA MET A 850 -2.84 -10.94 27.50
C MET A 850 -2.64 -10.65 26.00
N LYS A 851 -1.57 -11.15 25.37
CA LYS A 851 -1.31 -10.97 23.94
C LYS A 851 -2.47 -11.52 23.10
N ALA A 852 -2.97 -12.72 23.42
CA ALA A 852 -4.10 -13.32 22.73
C ALA A 852 -5.42 -12.54 22.89
N LEU A 853 -5.59 -11.74 23.95
CA LEU A 853 -6.77 -10.89 24.13
C LEU A 853 -6.67 -9.55 23.40
N LEU A 854 -5.46 -9.09 23.11
CA LEU A 854 -5.21 -7.86 22.34
C LEU A 854 -5.33 -8.16 20.83
N ASP A 855 -4.80 -9.32 20.41
CA ASP A 855 -4.84 -9.82 19.04
C ASP A 855 -6.26 -9.93 18.46
N LEU A 856 -6.48 -9.33 17.28
CA LEU A 856 -7.80 -9.22 16.65
C LEU A 856 -8.42 -10.57 16.27
N GLU A 857 -7.61 -11.55 15.89
CA GLU A 857 -8.06 -12.88 15.44
C GLU A 857 -8.25 -13.84 16.62
N MET A 858 -7.41 -13.71 17.64
CA MET A 858 -7.35 -14.64 18.76
C MET A 858 -8.26 -14.21 19.93
N ARG A 859 -8.60 -12.93 20.05
CA ARG A 859 -9.44 -12.42 21.15
C ARG A 859 -10.81 -13.07 21.23
N GLU A 860 -11.41 -13.47 20.10
CA GLU A 860 -12.70 -14.18 20.11
C GLU A 860 -12.57 -15.60 20.68
N LYS A 861 -11.40 -16.24 20.49
CA LYS A 861 -11.11 -17.59 20.99
C LYS A 861 -10.66 -17.57 22.45
N ALA A 862 -9.91 -16.54 22.84
CA ALA A 862 -9.33 -16.39 24.18
C ALA A 862 -10.28 -15.66 25.16
N GLY A 863 -11.13 -14.78 24.65
CA GLY A 863 -12.05 -13.94 25.40
C GLY A 863 -13.12 -14.73 26.17
N GLY A 864 -13.31 -14.36 27.44
CA GLY A 864 -14.27 -14.99 28.33
C GLY A 864 -13.92 -16.43 28.67
N GLN A 865 -12.65 -16.83 28.51
CA GLN A 865 -12.20 -18.20 28.78
C GLN A 865 -11.34 -18.29 30.04
N ALA A 866 -11.45 -19.45 30.72
CA ALA A 866 -10.48 -19.90 31.70
C ALA A 866 -9.53 -20.94 31.08
N PHE A 867 -8.32 -21.05 31.64
CA PHE A 867 -7.27 -21.98 31.21
C PHE A 867 -6.53 -22.60 32.40
N PHE A 868 -6.38 -23.92 32.40
CA PHE A 868 -5.46 -24.63 33.29
C PHE A 868 -4.03 -24.52 32.77
N ILE A 869 -3.11 -24.14 33.66
CA ILE A 869 -1.70 -23.94 33.33
C ILE A 869 -0.85 -24.75 34.30
N SER A 870 -0.03 -25.67 33.81
CA SER A 870 0.94 -26.44 34.63
C SER A 870 2.21 -26.78 33.84
N ASP A 871 3.16 -27.44 34.51
CA ASP A 871 4.35 -28.03 33.87
C ASP A 871 4.02 -29.28 33.01
N GLY A 872 2.77 -29.74 32.99
CA GLY A 872 2.34 -30.91 32.20
C GLY A 872 2.95 -32.23 32.67
N ARG A 873 3.45 -32.27 33.91
CA ARG A 873 4.09 -33.44 34.53
C ARG A 873 3.43 -33.75 35.87
N PRO A 874 2.21 -34.30 35.87
CA PRO A 874 1.54 -34.71 37.10
C PRO A 874 2.39 -35.77 37.81
N GLN A 875 2.69 -35.51 39.07
CA GLN A 875 3.55 -36.38 39.88
C GLN A 875 3.16 -36.31 41.35
N LYS A 876 3.69 -37.23 42.14
CA LYS A 876 3.38 -37.30 43.57
C LYS A 876 4.05 -36.18 44.34
N PHE A 877 3.36 -35.66 45.36
CA PHE A 877 3.80 -34.48 46.10
C PHE A 877 5.18 -34.65 46.75
N PHE A 878 5.41 -35.80 47.41
CA PHE A 878 6.69 -36.03 48.08
C PHE A 878 7.79 -36.46 47.09
N ASP A 879 7.45 -37.09 45.96
CA ASP A 879 8.41 -37.32 44.87
C ASP A 879 8.96 -35.99 44.32
N PHE A 880 8.07 -35.02 44.06
CA PHE A 880 8.48 -33.68 43.64
C PHE A 880 9.34 -32.98 44.71
N SER A 881 8.93 -33.03 45.97
CA SER A 881 9.69 -32.46 47.10
C SER A 881 11.10 -33.07 47.21
N ARG A 882 11.23 -34.40 46.98
CA ARG A 882 12.54 -35.09 46.98
C ARG A 882 13.45 -34.64 45.86
N LYS A 883 12.91 -34.35 44.67
CA LYS A 883 13.70 -33.77 43.56
C LYS A 883 14.28 -32.40 43.94
N LEU A 884 13.48 -31.55 44.59
CA LEU A 884 13.94 -30.27 45.13
C LEU A 884 15.03 -30.44 46.19
N TYR A 885 14.88 -31.40 47.12
CA TYR A 885 15.93 -31.70 48.09
C TYR A 885 17.22 -32.22 47.44
N ALA A 886 17.11 -33.12 46.47
CA ALA A 886 18.25 -33.63 45.72
C ALA A 886 18.99 -32.51 44.98
N ALA A 887 18.27 -31.60 44.33
CA ALA A 887 18.82 -30.43 43.67
C ALA A 887 19.52 -29.45 44.64
N ALA A 888 19.06 -29.37 45.89
CA ALA A 888 19.72 -28.60 46.94
C ALA A 888 20.99 -29.27 47.51
N GLY A 889 21.38 -30.45 47.01
CA GLY A 889 22.52 -31.23 47.50
C GLY A 889 22.19 -32.21 48.64
N TYR A 890 20.90 -32.44 48.90
CA TYR A 890 20.41 -33.33 49.97
C TYR A 890 19.48 -34.42 49.41
N PRO A 891 19.99 -35.36 48.58
CA PRO A 891 19.17 -36.45 48.06
C PRO A 891 18.64 -37.33 49.21
N VAL A 892 17.38 -37.72 49.11
CA VAL A 892 16.70 -38.59 50.11
C VAL A 892 16.26 -39.86 49.41
N THR A 893 16.79 -41.02 49.84
CA THR A 893 16.33 -42.31 49.31
C THR A 893 15.06 -42.77 50.03
N LEU A 894 14.27 -43.65 49.41
CA LEU A 894 13.02 -44.15 50.00
C LEU A 894 13.24 -44.91 51.33
N GLU A 895 14.43 -45.48 51.54
CA GLU A 895 14.81 -46.17 52.78
C GLU A 895 15.05 -45.20 53.95
N GLU A 896 15.43 -43.96 53.66
CA GLU A 896 15.67 -42.91 54.65
C GLU A 896 14.39 -42.17 55.06
N VAL A 897 13.28 -42.39 54.36
CA VAL A 897 12.02 -41.69 54.59
C VAL A 897 11.31 -42.21 55.84
N THR A 898 11.12 -41.33 56.82
CA THR A 898 10.27 -41.60 57.98
C THR A 898 8.82 -41.23 57.64
N LYS A 899 7.96 -42.24 57.44
CA LYS A 899 6.54 -42.05 57.13
C LYS A 899 5.74 -41.85 58.42
N ILE A 900 5.10 -40.69 58.54
CA ILE A 900 4.14 -40.39 59.59
C ILE A 900 2.74 -40.66 59.03
N PRO A 901 1.94 -41.58 59.62
CA PRO A 901 0.58 -41.85 59.16
C PRO A 901 -0.27 -40.58 59.14
N PHE A 902 -1.10 -40.43 58.11
CA PHE A 902 -1.92 -39.24 57.89
C PHE A 902 -2.82 -38.92 59.10
N LEU A 903 -3.44 -39.94 59.69
CA LEU A 903 -4.27 -39.82 60.90
C LEU A 903 -3.48 -39.31 62.12
N VAL A 904 -2.20 -39.67 62.24
CA VAL A 904 -1.34 -39.20 63.34
C VAL A 904 -1.03 -37.72 63.15
N MET A 905 -0.72 -37.29 61.92
CA MET A 905 -0.50 -35.88 61.62
C MET A 905 -1.78 -35.04 61.76
N GLN A 906 -2.93 -35.55 61.32
CA GLN A 906 -4.23 -34.90 61.54
C GLN A 906 -4.55 -34.78 63.04
N ALA A 907 -4.25 -35.80 63.85
CA ALA A 907 -4.44 -35.75 65.29
C ALA A 907 -3.48 -34.74 65.95
N MET A 908 -2.20 -34.69 65.53
CA MET A 908 -1.22 -33.71 65.99
C MET A 908 -1.63 -32.28 65.64
N ALA A 909 -2.08 -32.04 64.40
CA ALA A 909 -2.58 -30.74 63.96
C ALA A 909 -3.86 -30.33 64.68
N SER A 910 -4.81 -31.26 64.85
CA SER A 910 -6.05 -31.00 65.61
C SER A 910 -5.76 -30.71 67.08
N THR A 911 -4.77 -31.40 67.67
CA THR A 911 -4.33 -31.16 69.05
C THR A 911 -3.61 -29.82 69.18
N ALA A 912 -2.77 -29.45 68.21
CA ALA A 912 -2.12 -28.14 68.17
C ALA A 912 -3.14 -26.99 67.99
N GLU A 913 -4.14 -27.17 67.13
CA GLU A 913 -5.27 -26.24 66.97
C GLU A 913 -6.05 -26.09 68.27
N TRP A 914 -6.36 -27.19 68.95
CA TRP A 914 -7.00 -27.18 70.26
C TRP A 914 -6.16 -26.49 71.34
N ILE A 915 -4.86 -26.77 71.42
CA ILE A 915 -3.95 -26.16 72.40
C ILE A 915 -3.80 -24.66 72.16
N TYR A 916 -3.57 -24.24 70.91
CA TYR A 916 -3.47 -22.81 70.57
C TYR A 916 -4.81 -22.09 70.82
N TRP A 917 -5.93 -22.72 70.49
CA TRP A 917 -7.25 -22.16 70.77
C TRP A 917 -7.51 -21.99 72.27
N ILE A 918 -7.20 -22.99 73.10
CA ILE A 918 -7.29 -22.91 74.57
C ILE A 918 -6.35 -21.83 75.14
N MET A 919 -5.10 -21.81 74.70
CA MET A 919 -4.04 -20.96 75.28
C MET A 919 -4.11 -19.51 74.83
N THR A 920 -4.73 -19.23 73.67
CA THR A 920 -4.78 -17.89 73.09
C THR A 920 -6.21 -17.39 72.88
N LEU A 921 -7.22 -18.07 73.43
CA LEU A 921 -8.64 -17.75 73.22
C LEU A 921 -9.02 -17.61 71.73
N GLY A 922 -8.30 -18.34 70.85
CA GLY A 922 -8.46 -18.28 69.40
C GLY A 922 -7.80 -17.11 68.68
N TYR A 923 -7.04 -16.24 69.36
CA TYR A 923 -6.33 -15.11 68.74
C TYR A 923 -5.12 -15.53 67.92
N VAL A 924 -4.45 -16.63 68.29
CA VAL A 924 -3.29 -17.17 67.55
C VAL A 924 -3.64 -18.55 67.02
N LYS A 925 -3.43 -18.74 65.72
CA LYS A 925 -3.65 -20.03 65.06
C LYS A 925 -2.31 -20.73 64.85
N PRO A 926 -2.22 -22.05 65.04
CA PRO A 926 -0.97 -22.79 64.82
C PRO A 926 -0.58 -22.79 63.34
N ALA A 927 0.72 -22.97 63.09
CA ALA A 927 1.29 -23.08 61.74
C ALA A 927 0.87 -24.37 61.02
N MET A 928 0.67 -25.46 61.77
CA MET A 928 0.20 -26.74 61.24
C MET A 928 -1.29 -26.90 61.55
N ARG A 929 -2.13 -26.83 60.50
CA ARG A 929 -3.59 -26.93 60.58
C ARG A 929 -4.10 -28.19 59.92
N ARG A 930 -5.27 -28.67 60.36
CA ARG A 930 -5.90 -29.85 59.77
C ARG A 930 -6.23 -29.63 58.28
N THR A 931 -6.74 -28.45 57.94
CA THR A 931 -7.09 -28.09 56.55
C THR A 931 -5.89 -28.05 55.59
N ALA A 932 -4.69 -27.76 56.09
CA ALA A 932 -3.46 -27.78 55.28
C ALA A 932 -3.00 -29.23 54.98
N ILE A 933 -3.33 -30.18 55.86
CA ILE A 933 -3.02 -31.59 55.71
C ILE A 933 -4.06 -32.27 54.80
N ASP A 934 -5.33 -31.89 54.90
CA ASP A 934 -6.42 -32.44 54.08
C ASP A 934 -6.21 -32.21 52.56
N HIS A 935 -5.51 -31.13 52.18
CA HIS A 935 -5.13 -30.88 50.78
C HIS A 935 -4.15 -31.92 50.21
N LEU A 936 -3.34 -32.60 51.05
CA LEU A 936 -2.44 -33.66 50.59
C LEU A 936 -3.18 -34.93 50.14
N ASP A 937 -4.46 -35.07 50.50
CA ASP A 937 -5.28 -36.24 50.14
C ASP A 937 -6.22 -36.00 48.94
N SER A 938 -6.36 -34.75 48.47
CA SER A 938 -7.21 -34.42 47.31
C SER A 938 -6.52 -34.73 45.97
N GLY A 939 -5.27 -34.26 45.81
CA GLY A 939 -4.53 -34.29 44.53
C GLY A 939 -5.20 -33.47 43.43
N CYS A 940 -4.55 -33.33 42.27
CA CYS A 940 -5.09 -32.68 41.07
C CYS A 940 -4.40 -33.16 39.79
N CYS A 941 -5.15 -33.17 38.67
CA CYS A 941 -4.65 -33.51 37.34
C CYS A 941 -5.46 -32.77 36.27
N TRP A 942 -4.80 -31.96 35.43
CA TRP A 942 -5.46 -31.01 34.54
C TRP A 942 -5.08 -31.27 33.07
N SER A 943 -6.04 -31.12 32.14
CA SER A 943 -5.71 -31.07 30.71
C SER A 943 -5.19 -29.68 30.35
N LEU A 944 -4.11 -29.64 29.55
CA LEU A 944 -3.52 -28.41 29.02
C LEU A 944 -3.84 -28.18 27.55
N ASP A 945 -4.71 -29.01 26.96
CA ASP A 945 -4.96 -29.00 25.51
C ASP A 945 -5.54 -27.67 25.04
N LYS A 946 -6.41 -27.06 25.85
CA LYS A 946 -6.98 -25.75 25.57
C LYS A 946 -5.92 -24.64 25.61
N ALA A 947 -5.08 -24.63 26.63
CA ALA A 947 -3.99 -23.65 26.76
C ALA A 947 -2.99 -23.75 25.58
N LYS A 948 -2.64 -24.96 25.16
CA LYS A 948 -1.79 -25.20 23.98
C LYS A 948 -2.43 -24.70 22.69
N ARG A 949 -3.70 -25.06 22.46
CA ARG A 949 -4.40 -24.75 21.20
C ARG A 949 -4.74 -23.26 21.06
N VAL A 950 -5.14 -22.61 22.15
CA VAL A 950 -5.67 -21.23 22.10
C VAL A 950 -4.59 -20.19 22.44
N LEU A 951 -3.71 -20.47 23.39
CA LEU A 951 -2.68 -19.51 23.82
C LEU A 951 -1.29 -19.82 23.29
N GLY A 952 -1.10 -20.96 22.60
CA GLY A 952 0.23 -21.46 22.24
C GLY A 952 1.08 -21.84 23.45
N TYR A 953 0.47 -22.06 24.63
CA TYR A 953 1.22 -22.31 25.86
C TYR A 953 1.94 -23.66 25.81
N GLU A 954 3.26 -23.63 25.95
CA GLU A 954 4.08 -24.84 26.11
C GLU A 954 4.53 -25.02 27.56
N PRO A 955 4.37 -26.22 28.15
CA PRO A 955 4.89 -26.50 29.49
C PRO A 955 6.43 -26.43 29.56
N VAL A 956 6.98 -26.41 30.79
CA VAL A 956 8.44 -26.39 30.97
C VAL A 956 9.11 -27.61 30.30
N ALA A 957 10.06 -27.34 29.39
CA ALA A 957 10.72 -28.40 28.62
C ALA A 957 11.53 -29.35 29.52
N ASP A 958 12.30 -28.79 30.46
CA ASP A 958 13.06 -29.53 31.47
C ASP A 958 12.71 -29.06 32.88
N GLN A 959 11.83 -29.82 33.54
CA GLN A 959 11.41 -29.54 34.91
C GLN A 959 12.54 -29.73 35.92
N ASP A 960 13.47 -30.67 35.69
CA ASP A 960 14.53 -30.95 36.65
C ASP A 960 15.57 -29.82 36.66
N GLU A 961 15.84 -29.21 35.52
CA GLU A 961 16.67 -27.99 35.43
C GLU A 961 15.98 -26.77 36.09
N ALA A 962 14.66 -26.61 35.92
CA ALA A 962 13.90 -25.56 36.60
C ALA A 962 13.93 -25.72 38.14
N ILE A 963 13.75 -26.96 38.62
CA ILE A 963 13.91 -27.34 40.03
C ILE A 963 15.31 -26.98 40.53
N LYS A 964 16.35 -27.31 39.75
CA LYS A 964 17.74 -27.02 40.09
C LYS A 964 17.98 -25.53 40.26
N LYS A 965 17.60 -24.70 39.28
CA LYS A 965 17.72 -23.23 39.36
C LYS A 965 16.99 -22.66 40.58
N SER A 966 15.79 -23.15 40.84
CA SER A 966 14.96 -22.73 41.98
C SER A 966 15.66 -22.98 43.32
N MET A 967 16.26 -24.16 43.48
CA MET A 967 16.94 -24.54 44.72
C MET A 967 18.34 -23.94 44.86
N GLU A 968 19.08 -23.77 43.76
CA GLU A 968 20.35 -23.04 43.77
C GLU A 968 20.14 -21.59 44.24
N TRP A 969 19.11 -20.91 43.72
CA TRP A 969 18.70 -19.60 44.22
C TRP A 969 18.32 -19.67 45.70
N GLY A 970 17.46 -20.62 46.08
CA GLY A 970 16.96 -20.73 47.46
C GLY A 970 18.06 -20.96 48.49
N ILE A 971 19.03 -21.83 48.19
CA ILE A 971 20.18 -22.12 49.07
C ILE A 971 21.13 -20.93 49.18
N LYS A 972 21.29 -20.15 48.10
CA LYS A 972 22.14 -18.95 48.09
C LYS A 972 21.49 -17.77 48.82
N ALA A 973 20.19 -17.58 48.66
CA ALA A 973 19.47 -16.37 49.08
C ALA A 973 18.83 -16.46 50.47
N LEU A 974 18.56 -17.66 50.99
CA LEU A 974 17.85 -17.90 52.26
C LEU A 974 18.77 -18.58 53.26
#